data_AF-A0A9P8MG43-F1
#
_entry.id   AF-A0A9P8MG43-F1
#
_cell.length_a   1.000
_cell.length_b   1.000
_cell.length_c   1.000
_cell.angle_alpha   90.00
_cell.angle_beta   90.00
_cell.angle_gamma   90.00
#
_symmetry.space_group_name_H-M   'P 1'
#
loop_
_entity.id
_entity.type
_entity.pdbx_description
1 polymer ?
#
loop_
_entity_poly.entity_id
_entity_poly.type
_entity_poly.pdbx_seq_one_letter_code
_entity_poly.pdbx_strand_id
1 'polypeptide(L)'
;MNRRADFSTRKKVAIVGSGCTGIAALWALNRTYHDVYLYEAADRLGGHTNTVQWKVGKYSTAVDTGFIVLNSATYPNFINFLKKLNVPLDPTEMTFGVSRDQGLFEWAGTNLGTIFCQKRNIFSLKMWRMIFDIIRFNQFALDVIINAEDEQPVKETDNVLHSVGRMETIGEYLDREGYSDAFCNDYLIPMTAAVWSTSPDKCSLEFPILTLVRFLWNHHLLSTLAARPDWLTLREGSQSYIDAVMKGFPPNHLFLNTAVRQLSNDEDGRVVLHFENGKSDTFDHVILATHGDQALAILGPSATDQERAILSCFQTSQNEAVLHSDLTLMPRNRKAWSSWNYLTLSSSSKTNVDQVSLTYNMNILQHIPREPFGDVLVTLNPLHRPRAALTKARFFYSHPLYTPTAVRAQKFLRHIQNKRGISYAGAWTKYGFHEDGFSSGLHVAQEHLGAKLPFDFIDSTYSRGKKPKLGLADHFARLLILLVQVFVVQILERIAGTSRRPRTAAGAKLCAYLFVTMGMLLLPKYSDSAVPIAVRPAQPSSKRIDVEPTRRSSGATVPAGSTVYGADSGSLQQEKPDSGVRLPIFLLSAEQSKLIVFLSSYYTISLILGTVALSYGSVPLYKMICQTTGWGGQPVRAHGGSYDGDISNRLVPITSANRIKVTFNASVSDELPWKFVPQQREVRVLPGETALAFYKATNKGDKDIIGVATYSVTPAQCAPYFSKIQCFCFEEQRLNAGETVDMPVFFYLDPDLLNDLNMKGVETVTLNYTFFKARYDNNGRFKAPAVA
;
A
#
# COMPACT_ATOMS: atom_id res chain seq x y z
N MET A 1 12.06 5.00 -38.60
CA MET A 1 12.90 6.17 -38.96
C MET A 1 12.33 7.38 -38.25
N ASN A 2 12.93 7.85 -37.15
CA ASN A 2 12.35 8.95 -36.36
C ASN A 2 12.59 10.29 -37.07
N ARG A 3 11.55 10.89 -37.66
CA ARG A 3 11.52 12.34 -37.82
C ARG A 3 11.57 12.93 -36.40
N ARG A 4 12.64 13.66 -36.06
CA ARG A 4 12.58 14.58 -34.93
C ARG A 4 11.44 15.55 -35.22
N ALA A 5 10.49 15.68 -34.30
CA ALA A 5 9.39 16.61 -34.48
C ALA A 5 9.94 18.03 -34.57
N ASP A 6 9.53 18.76 -35.60
CA ASP A 6 9.93 20.14 -35.80
C ASP A 6 9.08 21.04 -34.90
N PHE A 7 9.62 21.35 -33.72
CA PHE A 7 9.05 22.27 -32.75
C PHE A 7 9.46 23.73 -33.01
N SER A 8 9.56 24.15 -34.28
CA SER A 8 9.76 25.57 -34.66
C SER A 8 8.48 26.28 -35.13
N THR A 9 7.43 25.53 -35.48
CA THR A 9 6.20 26.08 -36.09
C THR A 9 5.08 26.30 -35.07
N ARG A 10 4.55 27.54 -35.02
CA ARG A 10 3.33 27.85 -34.24
C ARG A 10 2.17 27.00 -34.76
N LYS A 11 1.40 26.46 -33.81
CA LYS A 11 0.21 25.61 -34.05
C LYS A 11 -0.97 26.16 -33.27
N LYS A 12 -2.15 26.07 -33.84
CA LYS A 12 -3.45 26.23 -33.16
C LYS A 12 -3.82 24.88 -32.55
N VAL A 13 -3.93 24.81 -31.23
CA VAL A 13 -4.12 23.59 -30.44
C VAL A 13 -5.42 23.64 -29.68
N ALA A 14 -6.29 22.64 -29.84
CA ALA A 14 -7.44 22.45 -28.96
C ALA A 14 -7.15 21.39 -27.89
N ILE A 15 -7.63 21.65 -26.68
CA ILE A 15 -7.71 20.68 -25.58
C ILE A 15 -9.21 20.44 -25.34
N VAL A 16 -9.63 19.19 -25.41
CA VAL A 16 -11.03 18.77 -25.20
C VAL A 16 -11.13 18.03 -23.86
N GLY A 17 -11.85 18.62 -22.91
CA GLY A 17 -11.95 18.17 -21.52
C GLY A 17 -11.02 18.96 -20.59
N SER A 18 -11.59 19.55 -19.54
CA SER A 18 -10.88 20.37 -18.53
C SER A 18 -10.55 19.62 -17.23
N GLY A 19 -10.54 18.28 -17.29
CA GLY A 19 -10.04 17.46 -16.18
C GLY A 19 -8.57 17.74 -15.85
N CYS A 20 -8.02 17.09 -14.82
CA CYS A 20 -6.62 17.27 -14.43
C CYS A 20 -5.62 17.09 -15.59
N THR A 21 -5.91 16.18 -16.53
CA THR A 21 -5.19 16.00 -17.79
C THR A 21 -5.20 17.23 -18.69
N GLY A 22 -6.38 17.83 -18.91
CA GLY A 22 -6.52 19.01 -19.76
C GLY A 22 -5.84 20.23 -19.16
N ILE A 23 -6.00 20.43 -17.84
CA ILE A 23 -5.32 21.50 -17.08
C ILE A 23 -3.80 21.31 -17.08
N ALA A 24 -3.30 20.07 -16.97
CA ALA A 24 -1.87 19.78 -17.08
C ALA A 24 -1.31 20.15 -18.47
N ALA A 25 -1.98 19.70 -19.54
CA ALA A 25 -1.60 20.02 -20.91
C ALA A 25 -1.64 21.54 -21.16
N LEU A 26 -2.70 22.22 -20.69
CA LEU A 26 -2.84 23.67 -20.80
C LEU A 26 -1.71 24.41 -20.10
N TRP A 27 -1.42 24.06 -18.84
CA TRP A 27 -0.35 24.69 -18.05
C TRP A 27 1.05 24.49 -18.65
N ALA A 28 1.31 23.34 -19.26
CA ALA A 28 2.56 23.08 -19.97
C ALA A 28 2.65 23.91 -21.27
N LEU A 29 1.57 23.95 -22.06
CA LEU A 29 1.54 24.64 -23.35
C LEU A 29 1.46 26.17 -23.23
N ASN A 30 0.90 26.72 -22.16
CA ASN A 30 0.83 28.17 -21.91
C ASN A 30 2.22 28.84 -21.71
N ARG A 31 3.30 28.04 -21.73
CA ARG A 31 4.70 28.51 -21.76
C ARG A 31 5.36 28.40 -23.13
N THR A 32 4.60 28.05 -24.15
CA THR A 32 5.05 27.91 -25.53
C THR A 32 4.47 29.04 -26.39
N TYR A 33 4.90 29.11 -27.65
CA TYR A 33 4.33 30.03 -28.64
C TYR A 33 3.04 29.48 -29.29
N HIS A 34 2.56 28.28 -28.91
CA HIS A 34 1.34 27.68 -29.48
C HIS A 34 0.07 28.46 -29.06
N ASP A 35 -0.94 28.41 -29.92
CA ASP A 35 -2.22 29.09 -29.71
C ASP A 35 -3.24 28.09 -29.14
N VAL A 36 -3.44 28.10 -27.82
CA VAL A 36 -4.13 27.02 -27.09
C VAL A 36 -5.55 27.43 -26.71
N TYR A 37 -6.50 26.53 -26.95
CA TYR A 37 -7.93 26.70 -26.66
C TYR A 37 -8.42 25.51 -25.83
N LEU A 38 -9.22 25.76 -24.79
CA LEU A 38 -9.78 24.73 -23.91
C LEU A 38 -11.30 24.63 -24.05
N TYR A 39 -11.78 23.45 -24.37
CA TYR A 39 -13.20 23.12 -24.52
C TYR A 39 -13.66 22.20 -23.39
N GLU A 40 -14.78 22.54 -22.75
CA GLU A 40 -15.41 21.78 -21.69
C GLU A 40 -16.92 21.68 -21.93
N ALA A 41 -17.47 20.47 -21.75
CA ALA A 41 -18.89 20.21 -21.93
C ALA A 41 -19.73 20.70 -20.74
N ALA A 42 -19.14 20.72 -19.53
CA ALA A 42 -19.78 21.23 -18.32
C ALA A 42 -19.75 22.77 -18.22
N ASP A 43 -20.51 23.28 -17.25
CA ASP A 43 -20.52 24.70 -16.82
C ASP A 43 -19.35 25.09 -15.92
N ARG A 44 -18.48 24.13 -15.58
CA ARG A 44 -17.32 24.30 -14.68
C ARG A 44 -16.09 23.54 -15.18
N LEU A 45 -14.93 23.99 -14.71
CA LEU A 45 -13.66 23.30 -14.94
C LEU A 45 -13.47 22.08 -14.00
N GLY A 46 -12.47 21.25 -14.31
CA GLY A 46 -11.87 20.29 -13.39
C GLY A 46 -12.38 18.86 -13.47
N GLY A 47 -13.60 18.64 -13.99
CA GLY A 47 -14.19 17.30 -14.12
C GLY A 47 -14.27 16.57 -12.78
N HIS A 48 -13.39 15.58 -12.56
CA HIS A 48 -13.31 14.84 -11.29
C HIS A 48 -12.65 15.66 -10.15
N THR A 49 -11.91 16.72 -10.47
CA THR A 49 -11.57 17.78 -9.52
C THR A 49 -12.86 18.59 -9.28
N ASN A 50 -13.38 18.56 -8.05
CA ASN A 50 -14.66 19.20 -7.72
C ASN A 50 -14.74 19.56 -6.23
N THR A 51 -14.54 20.85 -5.94
CA THR A 51 -14.64 21.44 -4.61
C THR A 51 -15.97 22.18 -4.46
N VAL A 52 -16.70 21.89 -3.38
CA VAL A 52 -18.05 22.41 -3.11
C VAL A 52 -18.03 23.22 -1.81
N GLN A 53 -18.76 24.33 -1.75
CA GLN A 53 -18.86 25.17 -0.56
C GLN A 53 -19.93 24.63 0.41
N TRP A 54 -19.51 24.07 1.54
CA TRP A 54 -20.38 23.63 2.63
C TRP A 54 -20.65 24.80 3.59
N LYS A 55 -21.89 25.29 3.60
CA LYS A 55 -22.32 26.48 4.36
C LYS A 55 -23.16 26.12 5.58
N VAL A 56 -22.82 26.72 6.73
CA VAL A 56 -23.60 26.66 7.98
C VAL A 56 -23.72 28.08 8.55
N GLY A 57 -24.90 28.68 8.42
CA GLY A 57 -25.13 30.08 8.78
C GLY A 57 -24.20 31.02 7.99
N LYS A 58 -23.37 31.78 8.71
CA LYS A 58 -22.35 32.68 8.13
C LYS A 58 -21.02 32.00 7.78
N TYR A 59 -20.82 30.74 8.18
CA TYR A 59 -19.58 30.00 7.99
C TYR A 59 -19.63 29.17 6.71
N SER A 60 -18.50 29.06 6.00
CA SER A 60 -18.35 28.24 4.80
C SER A 60 -17.01 27.50 4.85
N THR A 61 -16.96 26.29 4.33
CA THR A 61 -15.71 25.55 4.10
C THR A 61 -15.73 24.89 2.72
N ALA A 62 -14.56 24.75 2.12
CA ALA A 62 -14.34 23.98 0.91
C ALA A 62 -14.41 22.48 1.24
N VAL A 63 -15.09 21.69 0.41
CA VAL A 63 -15.18 20.23 0.53
C VAL A 63 -14.96 19.59 -0.83
N ASP A 64 -13.93 18.76 -0.94
CA ASP A 64 -13.66 17.97 -2.15
C ASP A 64 -14.57 16.76 -2.22
N THR A 65 -15.14 16.52 -3.40
CA THR A 65 -16.14 15.46 -3.62
C THR A 65 -15.70 14.43 -4.65
N GLY A 66 -14.49 14.57 -5.20
CA GLY A 66 -13.89 13.64 -6.16
C GLY A 66 -12.42 13.40 -5.83
N PHE A 67 -11.52 14.23 -6.37
CA PHE A 67 -10.11 14.19 -5.94
C PHE A 67 -9.89 14.91 -4.60
N ILE A 68 -9.50 14.16 -3.56
CA ILE A 68 -9.39 14.65 -2.17
C ILE A 68 -7.94 14.55 -1.62
N VAL A 69 -7.22 13.46 -1.94
CA VAL A 69 -5.90 13.15 -1.36
C VAL A 69 -4.91 12.62 -2.38
N LEU A 70 -3.63 12.80 -2.07
CA LEU A 70 -2.48 12.33 -2.83
C LEU A 70 -1.39 11.78 -1.89
N ASN A 71 -0.36 11.17 -2.47
CA ASN A 71 0.68 10.45 -1.73
C ASN A 71 2.08 10.86 -2.23
N SER A 72 3.00 11.17 -1.31
CA SER A 72 4.33 11.69 -1.67
C SER A 72 5.19 10.75 -2.53
N ALA A 73 4.96 9.43 -2.47
CA ALA A 73 5.71 8.44 -3.26
C ALA A 73 5.16 8.17 -4.66
N THR A 74 3.90 8.53 -4.95
CA THR A 74 3.23 8.17 -6.21
C THR A 74 2.66 9.35 -6.99
N TYR A 75 2.83 10.58 -6.50
CA TYR A 75 2.40 11.83 -7.16
C TYR A 75 3.57 12.79 -7.48
N PRO A 76 4.72 12.34 -8.02
CA PRO A 76 5.90 13.18 -8.16
C PRO A 76 5.69 14.39 -9.07
N ASN A 77 5.02 14.25 -10.22
CA ASN A 77 4.84 15.36 -11.16
C ASN A 77 3.82 16.36 -10.63
N PHE A 78 2.69 15.88 -10.07
CA PHE A 78 1.67 16.75 -9.51
C PHE A 78 2.19 17.53 -8.29
N ILE A 79 2.96 16.90 -7.39
CA ILE A 79 3.59 17.62 -6.25
C ILE A 79 4.60 18.67 -6.74
N ASN A 80 5.43 18.34 -7.74
CA ASN A 80 6.37 19.30 -8.31
C ASN A 80 5.65 20.47 -8.99
N PHE A 81 4.52 20.22 -9.64
CA PHE A 81 3.64 21.24 -10.20
C PHE A 81 3.01 22.15 -9.13
N LEU A 82 2.41 21.59 -8.06
CA LEU A 82 1.80 22.37 -6.99
C LEU A 82 2.84 23.27 -6.29
N LYS A 83 4.06 22.74 -6.05
CA LYS A 83 5.20 23.53 -5.56
C LYS A 83 5.56 24.71 -6.48
N LYS A 84 5.47 24.55 -7.81
CA LYS A 84 5.74 25.64 -8.78
C LYS A 84 4.60 26.66 -8.86
N LEU A 85 3.37 26.29 -8.47
CA LEU A 85 2.24 27.21 -8.35
C LEU A 85 2.11 27.83 -6.94
N ASN A 86 2.93 27.42 -5.97
CA ASN A 86 2.81 27.76 -4.55
C ASN A 86 1.45 27.37 -3.94
N VAL A 87 0.85 26.28 -4.41
CA VAL A 87 -0.40 25.74 -3.85
C VAL A 87 -0.06 24.88 -2.61
N PRO A 88 -0.57 25.22 -1.41
CA PRO A 88 -0.19 24.55 -0.18
C PRO A 88 -0.77 23.13 -0.08
N LEU A 89 0.02 22.24 0.53
CA LEU A 89 -0.34 20.85 0.84
C LEU A 89 -0.20 20.63 2.35
N ASP A 90 -1.22 19.99 2.94
CA ASP A 90 -1.23 19.62 4.35
C ASP A 90 -1.19 18.09 4.53
N PRO A 91 -0.46 17.56 5.53
CA PRO A 91 -0.52 16.15 5.91
C PRO A 91 -1.96 15.74 6.26
N THR A 92 -2.34 14.51 5.92
CA THR A 92 -3.66 13.95 6.22
C THR A 92 -3.57 12.45 6.47
N GLU A 93 -4.63 11.85 7.01
CA GLU A 93 -4.70 10.43 7.26
C GLU A 93 -5.51 9.69 6.18
N MET A 94 -4.95 8.61 5.64
CA MET A 94 -5.66 7.66 4.77
C MET A 94 -5.89 6.35 5.53
N THR A 95 -6.87 6.37 6.44
CA THR A 95 -7.25 5.21 7.25
C THR A 95 -8.48 4.51 6.67
N PHE A 96 -8.52 3.18 6.76
CA PHE A 96 -9.57 2.34 6.18
C PHE A 96 -10.27 1.49 7.24
N GLY A 97 -11.60 1.43 7.14
CA GLY A 97 -12.46 0.59 7.98
C GLY A 97 -13.60 -0.03 7.18
N VAL A 98 -14.08 -1.18 7.66
CA VAL A 98 -15.18 -1.94 7.06
C VAL A 98 -16.30 -2.08 8.08
N SER A 99 -17.54 -1.80 7.67
CA SER A 99 -18.75 -2.15 8.42
C SER A 99 -19.65 -3.00 7.55
N ARG A 100 -19.95 -4.21 8.04
CA ARG A 100 -20.79 -5.20 7.38
C ARG A 100 -22.09 -5.43 8.16
N ASP A 101 -23.18 -5.60 7.43
CA ASP A 101 -24.50 -5.96 7.96
C ASP A 101 -24.96 -5.03 9.08
N GLN A 102 -24.98 -3.72 8.79
CA GLN A 102 -25.43 -2.71 9.76
C GLN A 102 -24.69 -2.81 11.11
N GLY A 103 -23.39 -3.13 11.08
CA GLY A 103 -22.52 -3.25 12.24
C GLY A 103 -22.44 -4.63 12.89
N LEU A 104 -23.02 -5.70 12.32
CA LEU A 104 -22.78 -7.07 12.83
C LEU A 104 -21.31 -7.47 12.75
N PHE A 105 -20.52 -6.90 11.84
CA PHE A 105 -19.06 -7.06 11.83
C PHE A 105 -18.40 -5.74 11.44
N GLU A 106 -17.48 -5.26 12.28
CA GLU A 106 -16.75 -4.02 12.07
C GLU A 106 -15.28 -4.16 12.49
N TRP A 107 -14.39 -3.54 11.72
CA TRP A 107 -12.96 -3.38 12.05
C TRP A 107 -12.37 -2.17 11.30
N ALA A 108 -11.28 -1.60 11.82
CA ALA A 108 -10.52 -0.56 11.14
C ALA A 108 -9.01 -0.72 11.36
N GLY A 109 -8.20 -0.34 10.36
CA GLY A 109 -6.78 -0.68 10.28
C GLY A 109 -5.79 0.27 10.96
N THR A 110 -6.22 1.16 11.86
CA THR A 110 -5.35 2.20 12.43
C THR A 110 -4.46 1.70 13.56
N ASN A 111 -5.00 0.88 14.48
CA ASN A 111 -4.25 0.25 15.57
C ASN A 111 -4.96 -1.02 16.08
N LEU A 112 -4.34 -1.73 17.03
CA LEU A 112 -4.93 -2.95 17.62
C LEU A 112 -6.31 -2.70 18.28
N GLY A 113 -6.52 -1.51 18.86
CA GLY A 113 -7.79 -1.13 19.48
C GLY A 113 -8.93 -0.88 18.49
N THR A 114 -8.62 -0.54 17.23
CA THR A 114 -9.61 -0.36 16.15
C THR A 114 -9.82 -1.63 15.33
N ILE A 115 -8.78 -2.46 15.16
CA ILE A 115 -8.90 -3.82 14.62
C ILE A 115 -9.87 -4.62 15.49
N PHE A 116 -9.69 -4.57 16.80
CA PHE A 116 -10.57 -5.18 17.79
C PHE A 116 -11.59 -4.19 18.39
N CYS A 117 -12.10 -3.25 17.57
CA CYS A 117 -13.13 -2.29 18.01
C CYS A 117 -14.37 -3.00 18.61
N GLN A 118 -14.69 -4.20 18.10
CA GLN A 118 -15.60 -5.16 18.72
C GLN A 118 -14.80 -6.21 19.51
N LYS A 119 -14.75 -6.10 20.84
CA LYS A 119 -13.92 -6.97 21.72
C LYS A 119 -14.11 -8.48 21.50
N ARG A 120 -15.34 -8.92 21.14
CA ARG A 120 -15.63 -10.33 20.82
C ARG A 120 -14.75 -10.91 19.70
N ASN A 121 -14.26 -10.07 18.78
CA ASN A 121 -13.44 -10.50 17.65
C ASN A 121 -12.04 -10.95 18.09
N ILE A 122 -11.59 -10.63 19.32
CA ILE A 122 -10.35 -11.16 19.92
C ILE A 122 -10.40 -12.69 20.05
N PHE A 123 -11.59 -13.26 20.27
CA PHE A 123 -11.79 -14.71 20.37
C PHE A 123 -12.26 -15.35 19.05
N SER A 124 -12.34 -14.58 17.97
CA SER A 124 -12.80 -15.07 16.67
C SER A 124 -11.64 -15.66 15.87
N LEU A 125 -11.66 -16.98 15.65
CA LEU A 125 -10.72 -17.64 14.75
C LEU A 125 -10.80 -17.07 13.32
N LYS A 126 -11.98 -16.62 12.87
CA LYS A 126 -12.15 -15.94 11.57
C LYS A 126 -11.35 -14.62 11.51
N MET A 127 -11.36 -13.84 12.58
CA MET A 127 -10.59 -12.58 12.67
C MET A 127 -9.08 -12.84 12.64
N TRP A 128 -8.59 -13.79 13.44
CA TRP A 128 -7.17 -14.14 13.42
C TRP A 128 -6.72 -14.76 12.09
N ARG A 129 -7.58 -15.58 11.46
CA ARG A 129 -7.35 -16.14 10.12
C ARG A 129 -7.22 -15.04 9.06
N MET A 130 -8.04 -13.98 9.15
CA MET A 130 -7.95 -12.79 8.31
C MET A 130 -6.64 -12.02 8.54
N ILE A 131 -6.30 -11.71 9.80
CA ILE A 131 -5.07 -10.97 10.16
C ILE A 131 -3.82 -11.73 9.66
N PHE A 132 -3.80 -13.06 9.84
CA PHE A 132 -2.73 -13.91 9.32
C PHE A 132 -2.64 -13.83 7.78
N ASP A 133 -3.77 -13.89 7.06
CA ASP A 133 -3.78 -13.75 5.61
C ASP A 133 -3.35 -12.36 5.13
N ILE A 134 -3.64 -11.27 5.87
CA ILE A 134 -3.13 -9.92 5.55
C ILE A 134 -1.60 -9.92 5.59
N ILE A 135 -1.01 -10.45 6.66
CA ILE A 135 0.45 -10.53 6.83
C ILE A 135 1.06 -11.44 5.74
N ARG A 136 0.42 -12.58 5.46
CA ARG A 136 0.82 -13.51 4.41
C ARG A 136 0.76 -12.87 3.03
N PHE A 137 -0.33 -12.19 2.68
CA PHE A 137 -0.50 -11.53 1.39
C PHE A 137 0.53 -10.43 1.19
N ASN A 138 0.72 -9.56 2.19
CA ASN A 138 1.72 -8.50 2.16
C ASN A 138 3.14 -9.02 1.84
N GLN A 139 3.48 -10.22 2.30
CA GLN A 139 4.74 -10.88 1.96
C GLN A 139 4.71 -11.61 0.61
N PHE A 140 3.77 -12.53 0.39
CA PHE A 140 3.78 -13.44 -0.77
C PHE A 140 3.16 -12.87 -2.04
N ALA A 141 2.36 -11.80 -1.98
CA ALA A 141 1.83 -11.14 -3.18
C ALA A 141 2.97 -10.59 -4.06
N LEU A 142 4.07 -10.13 -3.47
CA LEU A 142 5.27 -9.65 -4.21
C LEU A 142 5.80 -10.67 -5.23
N ASP A 143 5.56 -11.98 -5.01
CA ASP A 143 5.97 -13.04 -5.93
C ASP A 143 5.26 -12.92 -7.30
N VAL A 144 4.09 -12.28 -7.36
CA VAL A 144 3.39 -11.94 -8.61
C VAL A 144 4.22 -10.98 -9.47
N ILE A 145 4.97 -10.05 -8.85
CA ILE A 145 5.83 -9.10 -9.55
C ILE A 145 7.21 -9.72 -9.84
N ILE A 146 7.77 -10.48 -8.90
CA ILE A 146 9.08 -11.13 -9.06
C ILE A 146 9.05 -12.13 -10.21
N ASN A 147 8.00 -12.96 -10.27
CA ASN A 147 7.81 -13.97 -11.31
C ASN A 147 7.13 -13.44 -12.58
N ALA A 148 6.80 -12.14 -12.64
CA ALA A 148 6.36 -11.54 -13.90
C ALA A 148 7.53 -11.57 -14.89
N GLU A 149 7.28 -12.17 -16.06
CA GLU A 149 8.19 -12.06 -17.20
C GLU A 149 8.40 -10.58 -17.52
N ASP A 150 9.66 -10.20 -17.77
CA ASP A 150 9.95 -8.81 -18.16
C ASP A 150 9.23 -8.48 -19.46
N GLU A 151 8.61 -7.30 -19.51
CA GLU A 151 7.69 -6.94 -20.58
C GLU A 151 8.38 -7.00 -21.95
N GLN A 152 8.09 -8.07 -22.71
CA GLN A 152 8.48 -8.16 -24.11
C GLN A 152 7.87 -6.96 -24.85
N PRO A 153 8.66 -6.21 -25.63
CA PRO A 153 8.12 -5.10 -26.40
C PRO A 153 7.10 -5.66 -27.40
N VAL A 154 5.87 -5.13 -27.32
CA VAL A 154 4.81 -5.40 -28.30
C VAL A 154 5.37 -5.20 -29.71
N LYS A 155 5.21 -6.17 -30.58
CA LYS A 155 5.62 -6.07 -31.99
C LYS A 155 4.55 -5.30 -32.78
N GLU A 156 4.95 -4.63 -33.86
CA GLU A 156 3.98 -3.93 -34.73
C GLU A 156 2.95 -4.88 -35.38
N THR A 157 3.28 -6.18 -35.48
CA THR A 157 2.39 -7.25 -35.93
C THR A 157 1.39 -7.74 -34.87
N ASP A 158 1.56 -7.36 -33.60
CA ASP A 158 0.67 -7.81 -32.54
C ASP A 158 -0.66 -7.04 -32.62
N ASN A 159 -1.77 -7.74 -32.41
CA ASN A 159 -3.10 -7.13 -32.32
C ASN A 159 -3.60 -7.24 -30.87
N VAL A 160 -4.22 -6.18 -30.34
CA VAL A 160 -4.84 -6.12 -29.00
C VAL A 160 -5.77 -7.32 -28.74
N LEU A 161 -6.49 -7.79 -29.77
CA LEU A 161 -7.40 -8.94 -29.69
C LEU A 161 -6.68 -10.30 -29.72
N HIS A 162 -5.48 -10.40 -30.32
CA HIS A 162 -4.80 -11.67 -30.57
C HIS A 162 -3.49 -11.88 -29.78
N SER A 163 -2.96 -10.87 -29.09
CA SER A 163 -1.72 -11.04 -28.30
C SER A 163 -1.96 -12.03 -27.15
N VAL A 164 -1.34 -13.21 -27.24
CA VAL A 164 -1.63 -14.35 -26.39
C VAL A 164 -1.02 -14.16 -24.99
N GLY A 165 -1.89 -13.86 -24.02
CA GLY A 165 -1.52 -13.78 -22.61
C GLY A 165 -2.75 -13.55 -21.74
N ARG A 166 -3.28 -14.61 -21.14
CA ARG A 166 -4.33 -14.51 -20.10
C ARG A 166 -3.68 -13.94 -18.84
N MET A 167 -4.15 -12.79 -18.39
CA MET A 167 -3.77 -12.26 -17.08
C MET A 167 -4.60 -13.00 -16.02
N GLU A 168 -3.94 -13.45 -14.94
CA GLU A 168 -4.62 -14.03 -13.78
C GLU A 168 -5.43 -12.94 -13.06
N THR A 169 -6.66 -13.25 -12.66
CA THR A 169 -7.54 -12.33 -11.94
C THR A 169 -7.28 -12.36 -10.43
N ILE A 170 -7.82 -11.39 -9.68
CA ILE A 170 -7.74 -11.41 -8.21
C ILE A 170 -8.34 -12.70 -7.65
N GLY A 171 -9.54 -13.10 -8.08
CA GLY A 171 -10.20 -14.32 -7.60
C GLY A 171 -9.40 -15.59 -7.90
N GLU A 172 -8.88 -15.72 -9.12
CA GLU A 172 -8.06 -16.87 -9.53
C GLU A 172 -6.79 -17.02 -8.66
N TYR A 173 -6.11 -15.91 -8.37
CA TYR A 173 -4.94 -15.90 -7.48
C TYR A 173 -5.31 -16.32 -6.06
N LEU A 174 -6.40 -15.78 -5.50
CA LEU A 174 -6.82 -16.04 -4.13
C LEU A 174 -7.23 -17.49 -3.91
N ASP A 175 -7.94 -18.09 -4.88
CA ASP A 175 -8.31 -19.50 -4.87
C ASP A 175 -7.09 -20.42 -5.04
N ARG A 176 -6.17 -20.09 -5.97
CA ARG A 176 -4.94 -20.86 -6.21
C ARG A 176 -4.08 -20.97 -4.96
N GLU A 177 -3.91 -19.86 -4.25
CA GLU A 177 -3.11 -19.76 -3.03
C GLU A 177 -3.88 -20.16 -1.76
N GLY A 178 -5.20 -20.35 -1.81
CA GLY A 178 -6.00 -20.74 -0.64
C GLY A 178 -6.01 -19.67 0.44
N TYR A 179 -6.43 -18.45 0.09
CA TYR A 179 -6.77 -17.43 1.08
C TYR A 179 -8.18 -17.68 1.67
N SER A 180 -8.42 -17.18 2.87
CA SER A 180 -9.68 -17.34 3.60
C SER A 180 -10.76 -16.37 3.13
N ASP A 181 -12.02 -16.78 3.20
CA ASP A 181 -13.17 -15.92 2.84
C ASP A 181 -13.23 -14.63 3.67
N ALA A 182 -12.70 -14.67 4.90
CA ALA A 182 -12.55 -13.49 5.74
C ALA A 182 -11.59 -12.48 5.10
N PHE A 183 -10.41 -12.92 4.68
CA PHE A 183 -9.46 -12.05 3.99
C PHE A 183 -10.00 -11.55 2.64
N CYS A 184 -10.59 -12.42 1.84
CA CYS A 184 -11.13 -12.03 0.53
C CYS A 184 -12.25 -11.00 0.70
N ASN A 185 -13.29 -11.34 1.47
CA ASN A 185 -14.55 -10.58 1.50
C ASN A 185 -14.57 -9.44 2.53
N ASP A 186 -13.76 -9.50 3.59
CA ASP A 186 -13.77 -8.52 4.68
C ASP A 186 -12.51 -7.62 4.72
N TYR A 187 -11.53 -7.86 3.83
CA TYR A 187 -10.34 -7.02 3.67
C TYR A 187 -10.03 -6.68 2.20
N LEU A 188 -9.60 -7.66 1.38
CA LEU A 188 -8.91 -7.38 0.11
C LEU A 188 -9.86 -6.88 -0.98
N ILE A 189 -11.00 -7.54 -1.17
CA ILE A 189 -12.00 -7.11 -2.15
C ILE A 189 -12.61 -5.77 -1.73
N PRO A 190 -13.06 -5.54 -0.48
CA PRO A 190 -13.49 -4.21 -0.01
C PRO A 190 -12.49 -3.08 -0.28
N MET A 191 -11.21 -3.29 0.06
CA MET A 191 -10.17 -2.28 -0.16
C MET A 191 -9.95 -2.00 -1.65
N THR A 192 -9.91 -3.05 -2.49
CA THR A 192 -9.68 -2.89 -3.93
C THR A 192 -10.88 -2.25 -4.63
N ALA A 193 -12.09 -2.69 -4.27
CA ALA A 193 -13.35 -2.16 -4.76
C ALA A 193 -13.53 -0.67 -4.38
N ALA A 194 -13.12 -0.29 -3.16
CA ALA A 194 -13.08 1.10 -2.71
C ALA A 194 -12.07 1.96 -3.48
N VAL A 195 -10.89 1.42 -3.80
CA VAL A 195 -9.80 2.17 -4.48
C VAL A 195 -10.11 2.45 -5.96
N TRP A 196 -10.80 1.54 -6.66
CA TRP A 196 -11.18 1.72 -8.07
C TRP A 196 -12.67 2.01 -8.30
N SER A 197 -13.45 2.23 -7.24
CA SER A 197 -14.88 2.54 -7.31
C SER A 197 -15.66 1.53 -8.18
N THR A 198 -15.33 0.23 -8.06
CA THR A 198 -15.84 -0.84 -8.93
C THR A 198 -16.42 -1.99 -8.11
N SER A 199 -17.48 -2.64 -8.59
CA SER A 199 -18.23 -3.65 -7.82
C SER A 199 -17.32 -4.79 -7.32
N PRO A 200 -17.59 -5.35 -6.12
CA PRO A 200 -16.84 -6.49 -5.58
C PRO A 200 -16.69 -7.66 -6.55
N ASP A 201 -17.77 -8.02 -7.25
CA ASP A 201 -17.78 -9.12 -8.22
C ASP A 201 -16.87 -8.81 -9.43
N LYS A 202 -16.95 -7.61 -10.04
CA LYS A 202 -16.05 -7.22 -11.13
C LYS A 202 -14.60 -7.12 -10.67
N CYS A 203 -14.38 -6.59 -9.47
CA CYS A 203 -13.06 -6.55 -8.84
C CYS A 203 -12.45 -7.96 -8.75
N SER A 204 -13.22 -8.95 -8.26
CA SER A 204 -12.73 -10.32 -8.13
C SER A 204 -12.56 -11.04 -9.47
N LEU A 205 -13.50 -10.86 -10.40
CA LEU A 205 -13.62 -11.64 -11.64
C LEU A 205 -12.86 -11.05 -12.83
N GLU A 206 -12.63 -9.74 -12.89
CA GLU A 206 -12.07 -9.07 -14.07
C GLU A 206 -10.73 -8.37 -13.81
N PHE A 207 -10.47 -7.91 -12.57
CA PHE A 207 -9.27 -7.12 -12.29
C PHE A 207 -8.00 -7.99 -12.27
N PRO A 208 -6.94 -7.65 -13.03
CA PRO A 208 -5.68 -8.43 -13.04
C PRO A 208 -4.90 -8.33 -11.72
N ILE A 209 -4.49 -9.48 -11.15
CA ILE A 209 -3.75 -9.51 -9.88
C ILE A 209 -2.42 -8.76 -9.95
N LEU A 210 -1.69 -8.83 -11.07
CA LEU A 210 -0.42 -8.12 -11.27
C LEU A 210 -0.59 -6.60 -11.17
N THR A 211 -1.68 -6.05 -11.71
CA THR A 211 -2.01 -4.63 -11.61
C THR A 211 -2.26 -4.23 -10.17
N LEU A 212 -3.04 -5.03 -9.43
CA LEU A 212 -3.31 -4.78 -8.01
C LEU A 212 -2.03 -4.81 -7.18
N VAL A 213 -1.26 -5.89 -7.26
CA VAL A 213 -0.05 -6.05 -6.44
C VAL A 213 0.96 -4.95 -6.74
N ARG A 214 1.15 -4.55 -8.01
CA ARG A 214 2.07 -3.45 -8.34
C ARG A 214 1.57 -2.11 -7.84
N PHE A 215 0.27 -1.83 -7.90
CA PHE A 215 -0.32 -0.65 -7.27
C PHE A 215 -0.08 -0.64 -5.75
N LEU A 216 -0.42 -1.73 -5.04
CA LEU A 216 -0.26 -1.83 -3.58
C LEU A 216 1.22 -1.76 -3.15
N TRP A 217 2.13 -2.29 -3.97
CA TRP A 217 3.58 -2.18 -3.73
C TRP A 217 4.05 -0.73 -3.87
N ASN A 218 3.70 -0.06 -4.97
CA ASN A 218 4.05 1.34 -5.25
C ASN A 218 3.49 2.31 -4.19
N HIS A 219 2.28 2.06 -3.67
CA HIS A 219 1.64 2.87 -2.63
C HIS A 219 2.02 2.46 -1.19
N HIS A 220 3.00 1.57 -1.01
CA HIS A 220 3.46 1.04 0.29
C HIS A 220 2.38 0.29 1.11
N LEU A 221 1.24 -0.05 0.51
CA LEU A 221 0.12 -0.75 1.15
C LEU A 221 0.43 -2.23 1.48
N LEU A 222 1.42 -2.83 0.80
CA LEU A 222 1.94 -4.17 1.15
C LEU A 222 2.97 -4.16 2.29
N SER A 223 3.33 -3.01 2.88
CA SER A 223 4.37 -2.97 3.92
C SER A 223 3.80 -2.82 5.33
N THR A 224 4.23 -3.74 6.21
CA THR A 224 3.98 -3.69 7.66
C THR A 224 5.13 -3.08 8.46
N LEU A 225 6.29 -2.85 7.85
CA LEU A 225 7.54 -2.50 8.53
C LEU A 225 8.32 -1.31 7.91
N ALA A 226 8.05 -0.94 6.66
CA ALA A 226 8.68 0.23 6.05
C ALA A 226 7.94 1.51 6.44
N ALA A 227 8.66 2.64 6.39
CA ALA A 227 8.03 3.96 6.43
C ALA A 227 6.93 4.04 5.36
N ARG A 228 5.72 4.43 5.80
CA ARG A 228 4.63 4.78 4.91
C ARG A 228 4.88 6.21 4.42
N PRO A 229 4.76 6.49 3.12
CA PRO A 229 4.86 7.84 2.60
C PRO A 229 3.68 8.68 3.08
N ASP A 230 3.92 9.97 3.25
CA ASP A 230 2.92 10.93 3.71
C ASP A 230 1.74 11.01 2.74
N TRP A 231 0.54 10.93 3.31
CA TRP A 231 -0.68 11.31 2.62
C TRP A 231 -0.89 12.81 2.79
N LEU A 232 -1.30 13.47 1.71
CA LEU A 232 -1.42 14.92 1.62
C LEU A 232 -2.79 15.29 1.03
N THR A 233 -3.33 16.44 1.45
CA THR A 233 -4.52 17.09 0.85
C THR A 233 -4.21 18.55 0.50
N LEU A 234 -5.05 19.17 -0.33
CA LEU A 234 -4.92 20.60 -0.67
C LEU A 234 -5.70 21.43 0.35
N ARG A 235 -5.01 22.34 1.04
CA ARG A 235 -5.58 23.14 2.16
C ARG A 235 -6.86 23.88 1.79
N GLU A 236 -6.89 24.45 0.59
CA GLU A 236 -8.00 25.27 0.08
C GLU A 236 -8.94 24.47 -0.84
N GLY A 237 -8.83 23.14 -0.80
CA GLY A 237 -9.53 22.22 -1.69
C GLY A 237 -8.85 22.05 -3.05
N SER A 238 -9.24 21.00 -3.77
CA SER A 238 -8.65 20.59 -5.04
C SER A 238 -8.81 21.59 -6.18
N GLN A 239 -9.85 22.44 -6.15
CA GLN A 239 -10.08 23.51 -7.12
C GLN A 239 -8.96 24.57 -7.14
N SER A 240 -8.26 24.78 -6.02
CA SER A 240 -7.24 25.83 -5.86
C SER A 240 -6.12 25.80 -6.92
N TYR A 241 -5.69 24.61 -7.36
CA TYR A 241 -4.67 24.51 -8.42
C TYR A 241 -5.21 24.88 -9.80
N ILE A 242 -6.50 24.67 -10.07
CA ILE A 242 -7.14 25.06 -11.33
C ILE A 242 -7.21 26.58 -11.37
N ASP A 243 -7.68 27.21 -10.29
CA ASP A 243 -7.78 28.67 -10.19
C ASP A 243 -6.40 29.34 -10.35
N ALA A 244 -5.34 28.71 -9.81
CA ALA A 244 -3.96 29.14 -9.99
C ALA A 244 -3.44 28.98 -11.45
N VAL A 245 -3.87 27.96 -12.20
CA VAL A 245 -3.54 27.80 -13.64
C VAL A 245 -4.29 28.80 -14.50
N MET A 246 -5.58 29.02 -14.20
CA MET A 246 -6.46 29.87 -15.01
C MET A 246 -6.23 31.37 -14.77
N LYS A 247 -5.47 31.74 -13.74
CA LYS A 247 -5.10 33.13 -13.43
C LYS A 247 -4.35 33.78 -14.60
N GLY A 248 -5.04 34.63 -15.35
CA GLY A 248 -4.50 35.32 -16.53
C GLY A 248 -4.62 34.54 -17.83
N PHE A 249 -5.33 33.40 -17.86
CA PHE A 249 -5.65 32.71 -19.10
C PHE A 249 -6.67 33.52 -19.93
N PRO A 250 -6.53 33.65 -21.27
CA PRO A 250 -7.44 34.45 -22.08
C PRO A 250 -8.89 33.91 -22.04
N PRO A 251 -9.90 34.69 -21.60
CA PRO A 251 -11.27 34.21 -21.50
C PRO A 251 -11.87 33.79 -22.85
N ASN A 252 -11.42 34.40 -23.94
CA ASN A 252 -11.81 34.07 -25.32
C ASN A 252 -11.20 32.75 -25.85
N HIS A 253 -10.31 32.10 -25.09
CA HIS A 253 -9.74 30.79 -25.40
C HIS A 253 -10.34 29.67 -24.53
N LEU A 254 -11.32 30.00 -23.66
CA LEU A 254 -12.02 29.07 -22.80
C LEU A 254 -13.49 28.94 -23.21
N PHE A 255 -13.92 27.72 -23.51
CA PHE A 255 -15.30 27.41 -23.91
C PHE A 255 -15.93 26.40 -22.97
N LEU A 256 -16.62 26.90 -21.94
CA LEU A 256 -17.53 26.10 -21.10
C LEU A 256 -18.85 25.85 -21.82
N ASN A 257 -19.63 24.87 -21.37
CA ASN A 257 -20.90 24.45 -21.99
C ASN A 257 -20.79 24.13 -23.50
N THR A 258 -19.59 23.75 -23.96
CA THR A 258 -19.26 23.59 -25.38
C THR A 258 -18.79 22.15 -25.63
N ALA A 259 -19.77 21.24 -25.67
CA ALA A 259 -19.53 19.83 -25.93
C ALA A 259 -19.06 19.62 -27.38
N VAL A 260 -17.85 19.10 -27.54
CA VAL A 260 -17.37 18.53 -28.81
C VAL A 260 -18.10 17.21 -29.02
N ARG A 261 -18.83 17.09 -30.12
CA ARG A 261 -19.64 15.90 -30.45
C ARG A 261 -18.97 14.99 -31.45
N GLN A 262 -18.17 15.54 -32.38
CA GLN A 262 -17.51 14.77 -33.42
C GLN A 262 -16.19 15.44 -33.85
N LEU A 263 -15.24 14.63 -34.35
CA LEU A 263 -14.08 15.05 -35.12
C LEU A 263 -14.20 14.65 -36.59
N SER A 264 -13.64 15.48 -37.46
CA SER A 264 -13.24 15.09 -38.81
C SER A 264 -11.85 15.68 -39.12
N ASN A 265 -11.34 15.40 -40.32
CA ASN A 265 -10.21 16.11 -40.88
C ASN A 265 -10.69 17.01 -42.03
N ASP A 266 -9.98 18.10 -42.31
CA ASP A 266 -10.17 18.89 -43.54
C ASP A 266 -9.28 18.37 -44.70
N GLU A 267 -9.35 19.01 -45.86
CA GLU A 267 -8.57 18.62 -47.06
C GLU A 267 -7.05 18.75 -46.84
N ASP A 268 -6.63 19.68 -45.97
CA ASP A 268 -5.22 19.87 -45.56
C ASP A 268 -4.76 18.84 -44.50
N GLY A 269 -5.67 18.00 -44.00
CA GLY A 269 -5.40 17.01 -42.96
C GLY A 269 -5.40 17.57 -41.53
N ARG A 270 -5.74 18.86 -41.33
CA ARG A 270 -5.96 19.45 -39.99
C ARG A 270 -7.21 18.83 -39.36
N VAL A 271 -7.36 19.00 -38.05
CA VAL A 271 -8.47 18.41 -37.29
C VAL A 271 -9.58 19.42 -37.10
N VAL A 272 -10.81 19.04 -37.43
CA VAL A 272 -12.02 19.88 -37.27
C VAL A 272 -12.83 19.36 -36.09
N LEU A 273 -13.06 20.22 -35.09
CA LEU A 273 -14.03 19.97 -34.02
C LEU A 273 -15.43 20.31 -34.53
N HIS A 274 -16.42 19.46 -34.23
CA HIS A 274 -17.84 19.75 -34.45
C HIS A 274 -18.56 19.83 -33.10
N PHE A 275 -19.25 20.93 -32.86
CA PHE A 275 -19.93 21.22 -31.59
C PHE A 275 -21.43 20.95 -31.68
N GLU A 276 -22.07 20.77 -30.52
CA GLU A 276 -23.52 20.51 -30.42
C GLU A 276 -24.42 21.61 -31.00
N ASN A 277 -23.93 22.85 -31.08
CA ASN A 277 -24.65 23.98 -31.69
C ASN A 277 -24.51 24.04 -33.22
N GLY A 278 -23.91 23.03 -33.86
CA GLY A 278 -23.71 22.97 -35.31
C GLY A 278 -22.57 23.85 -35.85
N LYS A 279 -21.81 24.52 -34.98
CA LYS A 279 -20.56 25.20 -35.38
C LYS A 279 -19.39 24.20 -35.41
N SER A 280 -18.34 24.58 -36.12
CA SER A 280 -17.10 23.82 -36.20
C SER A 280 -15.88 24.73 -36.16
N ASP A 281 -14.77 24.25 -35.61
CA ASP A 281 -13.49 24.97 -35.57
C ASP A 281 -12.32 24.04 -35.96
N THR A 282 -11.41 24.55 -36.79
CA THR A 282 -10.23 23.82 -37.28
C THR A 282 -8.99 24.11 -36.42
N PHE A 283 -8.16 23.08 -36.21
CA PHE A 283 -6.93 23.08 -35.41
C PHE A 283 -5.84 22.23 -36.06
N ASP A 284 -4.58 22.65 -35.90
CA ASP A 284 -3.42 21.87 -36.35
C ASP A 284 -3.16 20.66 -35.45
N HIS A 285 -3.65 20.71 -34.20
CA HIS A 285 -3.51 19.64 -33.21
C HIS A 285 -4.66 19.62 -32.21
N VAL A 286 -5.13 18.43 -31.84
CA VAL A 286 -6.18 18.21 -30.82
C VAL A 286 -5.69 17.25 -29.75
N ILE A 287 -5.82 17.65 -28.49
CA ILE A 287 -5.61 16.81 -27.31
C ILE A 287 -6.99 16.41 -26.77
N LEU A 288 -7.36 15.14 -26.94
CA LEU A 288 -8.51 14.55 -26.28
C LEU A 288 -8.10 14.16 -24.86
N ALA A 289 -8.45 15.02 -23.89
CA ALA A 289 -8.22 14.86 -22.46
C ALA A 289 -9.45 14.30 -21.73
N THR A 290 -10.20 13.44 -22.42
CA THR A 290 -11.46 12.80 -21.98
C THR A 290 -11.22 11.36 -21.52
N HIS A 291 -12.27 10.64 -21.12
CA HIS A 291 -12.20 9.18 -21.00
C HIS A 291 -12.01 8.52 -22.38
N GLY A 292 -11.52 7.28 -22.41
CA GLY A 292 -11.17 6.58 -23.67
C GLY A 292 -12.38 6.20 -24.53
N ASP A 293 -13.48 5.82 -23.88
CA ASP A 293 -14.81 5.64 -24.49
C ASP A 293 -15.36 6.94 -25.08
N GLN A 294 -15.26 8.04 -24.34
CA GLN A 294 -15.62 9.39 -24.82
C GLN A 294 -14.74 9.82 -26.00
N ALA A 295 -13.43 9.55 -25.97
CA ALA A 295 -12.53 9.84 -27.07
C ALA A 295 -12.93 9.07 -28.34
N LEU A 296 -13.28 7.78 -28.22
CA LEU A 296 -13.78 7.00 -29.36
C LEU A 296 -15.12 7.53 -29.89
N ALA A 297 -16.04 7.92 -29.00
CA ALA A 297 -17.31 8.53 -29.40
C ALA A 297 -17.11 9.85 -30.15
N ILE A 298 -16.18 10.70 -29.67
CA ILE A 298 -15.80 11.96 -30.30
C ILE A 298 -15.12 11.75 -31.65
N LEU A 299 -14.28 10.72 -31.83
CA LEU A 299 -13.75 10.38 -33.17
C LEU A 299 -14.86 9.94 -34.13
N GLY A 300 -15.84 9.17 -33.63
CA GLY A 300 -17.03 8.75 -34.38
C GLY A 300 -16.70 8.01 -35.69
N PRO A 301 -17.27 8.45 -36.83
CA PRO A 301 -16.94 7.90 -38.16
C PRO A 301 -15.47 8.10 -38.57
N SER A 302 -14.78 9.12 -38.04
CA SER A 302 -13.40 9.40 -38.41
C SER A 302 -12.37 8.49 -37.72
N ALA A 303 -12.79 7.64 -36.77
CA ALA A 303 -11.87 6.74 -36.07
C ALA A 303 -11.36 5.62 -37.00
N THR A 304 -10.05 5.55 -37.17
CA THR A 304 -9.36 4.46 -37.87
C THR A 304 -9.60 3.11 -37.17
N ASP A 305 -9.41 2.00 -37.88
CA ASP A 305 -9.58 0.66 -37.30
C ASP A 305 -8.67 0.43 -36.09
N GLN A 306 -7.46 1.00 -36.10
CA GLN A 306 -6.50 0.88 -35.00
C GLN A 306 -6.92 1.72 -33.78
N GLU A 307 -7.40 2.95 -33.99
CA GLU A 307 -8.00 3.77 -32.92
C GLU A 307 -9.24 3.08 -32.34
N ARG A 308 -10.11 2.50 -33.19
CA ARG A 308 -11.31 1.78 -32.77
C ARG A 308 -10.98 0.52 -31.96
N ALA A 309 -10.02 -0.29 -32.41
CA ALA A 309 -9.59 -1.50 -31.71
C ALA A 309 -8.93 -1.23 -30.35
N ILE A 310 -8.18 -0.12 -30.23
CA ILE A 310 -7.51 0.26 -28.97
C ILE A 310 -8.49 0.96 -28.03
N LEU A 311 -9.20 2.00 -28.49
CA LEU A 311 -9.99 2.86 -27.62
C LEU A 311 -11.26 2.17 -27.08
N SER A 312 -11.85 1.23 -27.83
CA SER A 312 -13.00 0.44 -27.37
C SER A 312 -12.72 -0.47 -26.18
N CYS A 313 -11.44 -0.72 -25.86
CA CYS A 313 -11.03 -1.47 -24.67
C CYS A 313 -11.16 -0.66 -23.38
N PHE A 314 -11.28 0.67 -23.44
CA PHE A 314 -11.35 1.55 -22.26
C PHE A 314 -12.79 1.95 -21.95
N GLN A 315 -13.43 1.16 -21.08
CA GLN A 315 -14.80 1.42 -20.63
C GLN A 315 -14.79 2.19 -19.31
N THR A 316 -15.88 2.91 -19.03
CA THR A 316 -16.12 3.53 -17.73
C THR A 316 -17.35 2.96 -17.02
N SER A 317 -17.41 3.12 -15.70
CA SER A 317 -18.61 2.94 -14.89
C SER A 317 -18.98 4.27 -14.23
N GLN A 318 -20.27 4.61 -14.22
CA GLN A 318 -20.76 5.80 -13.54
C GLN A 318 -21.03 5.48 -12.07
N ASN A 319 -20.50 6.30 -11.18
CA ASN A 319 -20.72 6.21 -9.74
C ASN A 319 -21.33 7.52 -9.22
N GLU A 320 -22.26 7.43 -8.28
CA GLU A 320 -22.89 8.57 -7.61
C GLU A 320 -22.07 8.97 -6.37
N ALA A 321 -21.70 10.25 -6.24
CA ALA A 321 -21.11 10.81 -5.03
C ALA A 321 -22.10 11.77 -4.36
N VAL A 322 -22.38 11.56 -3.07
CA VAL A 322 -23.36 12.37 -2.32
C VAL A 322 -22.68 13.06 -1.13
N LEU A 323 -22.71 14.39 -1.13
CA LEU A 323 -22.21 15.22 -0.03
C LEU A 323 -23.33 15.42 1.01
N HIS A 324 -23.13 14.97 2.24
CA HIS A 324 -24.15 14.95 3.29
C HIS A 324 -23.61 14.91 4.73
N SER A 325 -24.50 14.92 5.71
CA SER A 325 -24.21 14.69 7.13
C SER A 325 -25.00 13.51 7.75
N ASP A 326 -25.53 12.58 6.94
CA ASP A 326 -26.29 11.44 7.43
C ASP A 326 -25.41 10.32 8.01
N LEU A 327 -25.36 10.22 9.34
CA LEU A 327 -24.58 9.22 10.07
C LEU A 327 -25.07 7.77 9.90
N THR A 328 -26.21 7.54 9.22
CA THR A 328 -26.64 6.17 8.85
C THR A 328 -25.72 5.52 7.81
N LEU A 329 -24.86 6.31 7.14
CA LEU A 329 -23.82 5.87 6.22
C LEU A 329 -22.42 5.93 6.88
N MET A 330 -22.34 5.66 8.18
CA MET A 330 -21.08 5.49 8.91
C MET A 330 -21.11 4.18 9.73
N PRO A 331 -19.95 3.61 10.11
CA PRO A 331 -19.90 2.48 11.03
C PRO A 331 -20.62 2.81 12.35
N ARG A 332 -21.33 1.83 12.92
CA ARG A 332 -22.08 2.01 14.17
C ARG A 332 -21.14 2.23 15.35
N ASN A 333 -20.03 1.51 15.39
CA ASN A 333 -18.99 1.74 16.38
C ASN A 333 -18.10 2.92 15.95
N ARG A 334 -18.13 4.02 16.72
CA ARG A 334 -17.26 5.19 16.50
C ARG A 334 -15.76 4.87 16.51
N LYS A 335 -15.33 3.74 17.11
CA LYS A 335 -13.92 3.27 17.03
C LYS A 335 -13.53 2.66 15.68
N ALA A 336 -14.49 2.35 14.82
CA ALA A 336 -14.25 1.91 13.45
C ALA A 336 -14.28 3.08 12.45
N TRP A 337 -14.64 4.29 12.89
CA TRP A 337 -14.63 5.48 12.03
C TRP A 337 -13.22 5.74 11.54
N SER A 338 -13.09 5.73 10.22
CA SER A 338 -11.84 5.92 9.50
C SER A 338 -12.02 7.07 8.49
N SER A 339 -10.95 7.45 7.81
CA SER A 339 -11.01 8.38 6.67
C SER A 339 -11.89 7.80 5.55
N TRP A 340 -11.79 6.49 5.31
CA TRP A 340 -12.49 5.72 4.28
C TRP A 340 -13.28 4.58 4.96
N ASN A 341 -14.62 4.60 4.86
CA ASN A 341 -15.51 3.65 5.55
C ASN A 341 -16.29 2.85 4.52
N TYR A 342 -15.90 1.60 4.29
CA TYR A 342 -16.58 0.70 3.35
C TYR A 342 -17.79 0.05 4.03
N LEU A 343 -18.97 0.24 3.45
CA LEU A 343 -20.24 -0.29 3.95
C LEU A 343 -20.73 -1.41 3.02
N THR A 344 -21.17 -2.53 3.59
CA THR A 344 -21.60 -3.69 2.80
C THR A 344 -22.64 -4.53 3.53
N LEU A 345 -23.46 -5.26 2.78
CA LEU A 345 -24.44 -6.22 3.29
C LEU A 345 -24.11 -7.62 2.78
N SER A 346 -24.26 -8.61 3.64
CA SER A 346 -24.28 -10.02 3.29
C SER A 346 -25.64 -10.34 2.68
N SER A 347 -25.67 -10.66 1.39
CA SER A 347 -26.89 -11.03 0.69
C SER A 347 -26.84 -12.46 0.17
N SER A 348 -27.96 -13.16 0.27
CA SER A 348 -28.18 -14.45 -0.41
C SER A 348 -28.50 -14.28 -1.90
N SER A 349 -28.82 -13.06 -2.35
CA SER A 349 -29.09 -12.71 -3.75
C SER A 349 -28.09 -11.67 -4.26
N LYS A 350 -27.54 -11.89 -5.46
CA LYS A 350 -26.44 -11.08 -6.02
C LYS A 350 -26.77 -9.59 -6.21
N THR A 351 -28.04 -9.26 -6.39
CA THR A 351 -28.55 -7.92 -6.77
C THR A 351 -28.15 -6.75 -5.85
N ASN A 352 -27.84 -6.99 -4.58
CA ASN A 352 -27.40 -5.95 -3.62
C ASN A 352 -25.92 -6.05 -3.22
N VAL A 353 -25.15 -6.98 -3.80
CA VAL A 353 -23.70 -7.15 -3.52
C VAL A 353 -22.85 -6.36 -4.53
N ASP A 354 -23.43 -6.05 -5.70
CA ASP A 354 -22.75 -5.41 -6.84
C ASP A 354 -22.46 -3.91 -6.69
N GLN A 355 -22.72 -3.29 -5.53
CA GLN A 355 -22.43 -1.87 -5.31
C GLN A 355 -21.43 -1.68 -4.16
N VAL A 356 -20.27 -1.10 -4.51
CA VAL A 356 -19.37 -0.48 -3.53
C VAL A 356 -20.14 0.62 -2.84
N SER A 357 -20.15 0.66 -1.52
CA SER A 357 -20.59 1.84 -0.78
C SER A 357 -19.47 2.33 0.12
N LEU A 358 -19.03 3.57 -0.07
CA LEU A 358 -17.82 4.08 0.55
C LEU A 358 -18.04 5.50 1.06
N THR A 359 -17.95 5.69 2.37
CA THR A 359 -18.07 7.00 3.00
C THR A 359 -16.70 7.57 3.36
N TYR A 360 -16.35 8.67 2.71
CA TYR A 360 -15.23 9.54 3.03
C TYR A 360 -15.62 10.46 4.20
N ASN A 361 -14.79 10.46 5.25
CA ASN A 361 -14.95 11.34 6.40
C ASN A 361 -14.11 12.61 6.19
N MET A 362 -14.75 13.69 5.75
CA MET A 362 -14.06 14.91 5.34
C MET A 362 -13.52 15.72 6.53
N ASN A 363 -14.06 15.50 7.73
CA ASN A 363 -13.49 16.04 8.96
C ASN A 363 -12.08 15.48 9.24
N ILE A 364 -11.79 14.25 8.81
CA ILE A 364 -10.46 13.64 8.92
C ILE A 364 -9.62 13.98 7.68
N LEU A 365 -10.17 13.79 6.49
CA LEU A 365 -9.40 13.93 5.23
C LEU A 365 -8.96 15.37 4.93
N GLN A 366 -9.78 16.36 5.26
CA GLN A 366 -9.52 17.79 5.00
C GLN A 366 -9.49 18.65 6.28
N HIS A 367 -9.36 18.02 7.45
CA HIS A 367 -9.32 18.71 8.75
C HIS A 367 -10.51 19.64 9.02
N ILE A 368 -11.66 19.38 8.39
CA ILE A 368 -12.85 20.24 8.54
C ILE A 368 -13.35 20.17 9.98
N PRO A 369 -13.38 21.30 10.73
CA PRO A 369 -13.74 21.28 12.14
C PRO A 369 -15.23 20.97 12.32
N ARG A 370 -15.56 20.10 13.29
CA ARG A 370 -16.96 19.73 13.58
C ARG A 370 -17.78 20.91 14.11
N GLU A 371 -17.15 21.89 14.72
CA GLU A 371 -17.79 23.17 15.03
C GLU A 371 -17.25 24.23 14.06
N PRO A 372 -18.10 24.93 13.29
CA PRO A 372 -19.57 24.90 13.29
C PRO A 372 -20.19 23.89 12.29
N PHE A 373 -19.39 23.11 11.54
CA PHE A 373 -19.87 22.46 10.30
C PHE A 373 -20.63 21.13 10.47
N GLY A 374 -20.51 20.47 11.63
CA GLY A 374 -21.00 19.12 11.89
C GLY A 374 -20.09 18.02 11.33
N ASP A 375 -20.61 16.79 11.28
CA ASP A 375 -19.98 15.70 10.54
C ASP A 375 -20.20 15.92 9.02
N VAL A 376 -19.11 16.08 8.27
CA VAL A 376 -19.10 16.37 6.82
C VAL A 376 -18.62 15.12 6.09
N LEU A 377 -19.52 14.51 5.31
CA LEU A 377 -19.32 13.20 4.70
C LEU A 377 -19.56 13.27 3.19
N VAL A 378 -18.77 12.51 2.43
CA VAL A 378 -19.05 12.22 1.02
C VAL A 378 -19.21 10.71 0.90
N THR A 379 -20.39 10.21 0.55
CA THR A 379 -20.59 8.78 0.28
C THR A 379 -20.71 8.54 -1.22
N LEU A 380 -19.82 7.69 -1.72
CA LEU A 380 -19.93 7.09 -3.04
C LEU A 380 -20.92 5.92 -2.98
N ASN A 381 -21.88 5.90 -3.92
CA ASN A 381 -22.86 4.83 -4.13
C ASN A 381 -23.50 4.36 -2.80
N PRO A 382 -24.30 5.22 -2.14
CA PRO A 382 -24.80 4.94 -0.79
C PRO A 382 -25.76 3.74 -0.76
N LEU A 383 -25.54 2.76 0.14
CA LEU A 383 -26.38 1.54 0.30
C LEU A 383 -27.88 1.84 0.38
N HIS A 384 -28.22 2.98 0.98
CA HIS A 384 -29.55 3.56 1.03
C HIS A 384 -29.41 5.07 0.83
N ARG A 385 -30.41 5.71 0.19
CA ARG A 385 -30.34 7.17 -0.04
C ARG A 385 -30.26 7.92 1.30
N PRO A 386 -29.31 8.87 1.47
CA PRO A 386 -29.29 9.74 2.64
C PRO A 386 -30.60 10.52 2.77
N ARG A 387 -30.98 10.89 3.99
CA ARG A 387 -32.17 11.74 4.21
C ARG A 387 -31.98 13.09 3.53
N ALA A 388 -32.99 13.51 2.74
CA ALA A 388 -32.93 14.73 1.94
C ALA A 388 -32.55 15.99 2.74
N ALA A 389 -32.99 16.12 3.99
CA ALA A 389 -32.64 17.25 4.87
C ALA A 389 -31.15 17.30 5.27
N LEU A 390 -30.42 16.19 5.14
CA LEU A 390 -28.98 16.08 5.44
C LEU A 390 -28.12 16.01 4.17
N THR A 391 -28.70 15.86 2.99
CA THR A 391 -28.01 15.95 1.70
C THR A 391 -27.77 17.41 1.32
N LYS A 392 -26.56 17.74 0.85
CA LYS A 392 -26.22 19.06 0.29
C LYS A 392 -26.08 19.05 -1.21
N ALA A 393 -25.43 18.03 -1.78
CA ALA A 393 -25.22 17.93 -3.22
C ALA A 393 -25.06 16.46 -3.66
N ARG A 394 -25.28 16.21 -4.95
CA ARG A 394 -25.15 14.90 -5.62
C ARG A 394 -24.42 15.11 -6.93
N PHE A 395 -23.46 14.24 -7.22
CA PHE A 395 -22.62 14.28 -8.43
C PHE A 395 -22.53 12.88 -9.03
N PHE A 396 -22.27 12.81 -10.35
CA PHE A 396 -22.04 11.55 -11.04
C PHE A 396 -20.68 11.59 -11.72
N TYR A 397 -19.83 10.60 -11.44
CA TYR A 397 -18.47 10.52 -11.96
C TYR A 397 -18.23 9.21 -12.68
N SER A 398 -17.69 9.30 -13.90
CA SER A 398 -17.17 8.14 -14.63
C SER A 398 -15.80 7.72 -14.09
N HIS A 399 -15.67 6.44 -13.77
CA HIS A 399 -14.43 5.81 -13.32
C HIS A 399 -13.99 4.75 -14.35
N PRO A 400 -12.70 4.68 -14.75
CA PRO A 400 -12.22 3.67 -15.71
C PRO A 400 -12.32 2.25 -15.17
N LEU A 401 -12.74 1.31 -16.02
CA LEU A 401 -12.79 -0.12 -15.70
C LEU A 401 -11.48 -0.82 -16.09
N TYR A 402 -10.83 -1.43 -15.10
CA TYR A 402 -9.52 -2.07 -15.24
C TYR A 402 -9.63 -3.56 -15.56
N THR A 403 -10.16 -3.85 -16.75
CA THR A 403 -10.23 -5.21 -17.31
C THR A 403 -8.87 -5.65 -17.88
N PRO A 404 -8.66 -6.95 -18.17
CA PRO A 404 -7.42 -7.42 -18.77
C PRO A 404 -7.22 -6.89 -20.20
N THR A 405 -8.32 -6.55 -20.90
CA THR A 405 -8.29 -5.92 -22.23
C THR A 405 -7.89 -4.45 -22.13
N ALA A 406 -8.41 -3.68 -21.17
CA ALA A 406 -8.00 -2.30 -20.93
C ALA A 406 -6.50 -2.20 -20.60
N VAL A 407 -6.02 -2.98 -19.62
CA VAL A 407 -4.60 -3.00 -19.22
C VAL A 407 -3.68 -3.42 -20.37
N ARG A 408 -4.13 -4.34 -21.23
CA ARG A 408 -3.40 -4.70 -22.46
C ARG A 408 -3.38 -3.55 -23.46
N ALA A 409 -4.52 -2.90 -23.73
CA ALA A 409 -4.65 -1.84 -24.71
C ALA A 409 -3.77 -0.62 -24.40
N GLN A 410 -3.45 -0.35 -23.13
CA GLN A 410 -2.49 0.69 -22.72
C GLN A 410 -1.14 0.55 -23.44
N LYS A 411 -0.65 -0.68 -23.63
CA LYS A 411 0.61 -0.98 -24.32
C LYS A 411 0.58 -0.64 -25.81
N PHE A 412 -0.61 -0.53 -26.40
CA PHE A 412 -0.81 -0.26 -27.82
C PHE A 412 -1.05 1.23 -28.11
N LEU A 413 -1.27 2.09 -27.11
CA LEU A 413 -1.58 3.51 -27.30
C LEU A 413 -0.55 4.25 -28.16
N ARG A 414 0.75 3.92 -28.01
CA ARG A 414 1.84 4.48 -28.82
C ARG A 414 1.66 4.34 -30.34
N HIS A 415 0.84 3.40 -30.80
CA HIS A 415 0.58 3.21 -32.24
C HIS A 415 -0.40 4.25 -32.79
N ILE A 416 -1.28 4.83 -31.96
CA ILE A 416 -2.26 5.85 -32.37
C ILE A 416 -1.90 7.28 -31.95
N GLN A 417 -0.99 7.44 -30.97
CA GLN A 417 -0.55 8.76 -30.50
C GLN A 417 0.09 9.59 -31.63
N ASN A 418 -0.42 10.81 -31.81
CA ASN A 418 0.11 11.85 -32.69
C ASN A 418 0.40 11.40 -34.13
N LYS A 419 -0.45 10.51 -34.69
CA LYS A 419 -0.30 10.05 -36.08
C LYS A 419 -0.95 10.99 -37.11
N ARG A 420 -1.98 11.73 -36.70
CA ARG A 420 -2.81 12.60 -37.57
C ARG A 420 -3.26 13.90 -36.88
N GLY A 421 -2.37 14.50 -36.09
CA GLY A 421 -2.69 15.71 -35.31
C GLY A 421 -3.60 15.48 -34.10
N ILE A 422 -3.86 14.21 -33.72
CA ILE A 422 -4.68 13.87 -32.55
C ILE A 422 -3.80 13.19 -31.49
N SER A 423 -3.97 13.59 -30.23
CA SER A 423 -3.34 12.98 -29.06
C SER A 423 -4.38 12.59 -28.02
N TYR A 424 -4.17 11.45 -27.38
CA TYR A 424 -5.07 10.87 -26.39
C TYR A 424 -4.42 10.94 -25.01
N ALA A 425 -5.07 11.54 -24.04
CA ALA A 425 -4.55 11.65 -22.67
C ALA A 425 -5.67 11.43 -21.65
N GLY A 426 -5.32 10.98 -20.44
CA GLY A 426 -6.30 10.69 -19.40
C GLY A 426 -5.79 9.68 -18.38
N ALA A 427 -6.39 9.64 -17.21
CA ALA A 427 -5.98 8.74 -16.12
C ALA A 427 -6.05 7.25 -16.51
N TRP A 428 -6.96 6.90 -17.42
CA TRP A 428 -7.13 5.56 -18.02
C TRP A 428 -5.91 5.05 -18.81
N THR A 429 -4.93 5.91 -19.10
CA THR A 429 -3.65 5.53 -19.75
C THR A 429 -2.68 4.79 -18.81
N LYS A 430 -2.87 4.89 -17.48
CA LYS A 430 -2.14 4.12 -16.45
C LYS A 430 -3.11 3.60 -15.37
N TYR A 431 -2.87 3.81 -14.07
CA TYR A 431 -3.64 3.16 -12.98
C TYR A 431 -5.00 3.79 -12.66
N GLY A 432 -5.31 4.97 -13.20
CA GLY A 432 -6.62 5.62 -13.09
C GLY A 432 -6.66 6.80 -12.11
N PHE A 433 -5.51 7.19 -11.56
CA PHE A 433 -5.41 8.21 -10.51
C PHE A 433 -5.10 9.60 -11.08
N HIS A 434 -5.16 10.61 -10.22
CA HIS A 434 -4.98 11.99 -10.63
C HIS A 434 -3.55 12.26 -11.15
N GLU A 435 -2.50 11.64 -10.58
CA GLU A 435 -1.14 11.67 -11.16
C GLU A 435 -1.09 11.09 -12.58
N ASP A 436 -1.78 9.99 -12.85
CA ASP A 436 -1.80 9.35 -14.17
C ASP A 436 -2.44 10.27 -15.21
N GLY A 437 -3.56 10.89 -14.83
CA GLY A 437 -4.24 11.89 -15.65
C GLY A 437 -3.38 13.12 -15.88
N PHE A 438 -2.81 13.68 -14.82
CA PHE A 438 -1.98 14.87 -14.86
C PHE A 438 -0.70 14.65 -15.70
N SER A 439 0.02 13.56 -15.43
CA SER A 439 1.27 13.21 -16.12
C SER A 439 1.05 12.87 -17.60
N SER A 440 -0.09 12.25 -17.97
CA SER A 440 -0.39 12.00 -19.40
C SER A 440 -0.64 13.31 -20.17
N GLY A 441 -1.23 14.32 -19.53
CA GLY A 441 -1.38 15.66 -20.12
C GLY A 441 -0.04 16.38 -20.31
N LEU A 442 0.83 16.35 -19.29
CA LEU A 442 2.20 16.88 -19.40
C LEU A 442 3.01 16.17 -20.50
N HIS A 443 2.92 14.84 -20.56
CA HIS A 443 3.64 14.02 -21.53
C HIS A 443 3.26 14.35 -22.97
N VAL A 444 1.95 14.49 -23.27
CA VAL A 444 1.49 14.93 -24.60
C VAL A 444 1.99 16.33 -24.94
N ALA A 445 1.93 17.27 -23.99
CA ALA A 445 2.43 18.63 -24.22
C ALA A 445 3.95 18.66 -24.50
N GLN A 446 4.74 17.84 -23.80
CA GLN A 446 6.18 17.75 -23.99
C GLN A 446 6.55 17.01 -25.30
N GLU A 447 6.09 15.78 -25.49
CA GLU A 447 6.56 14.91 -26.57
C GLU A 447 5.94 15.24 -27.93
N HIS A 448 4.70 15.73 -27.96
CA HIS A 448 3.98 16.00 -29.21
C HIS A 448 4.00 17.47 -29.63
N LEU A 449 4.26 18.39 -28.69
CA LEU A 449 4.20 19.84 -28.87
C LEU A 449 5.40 20.60 -28.25
N GLY A 450 6.43 19.91 -27.77
CA GLY A 450 7.72 20.52 -27.40
C GLY A 450 7.70 21.40 -26.14
N ALA A 451 6.66 21.31 -25.30
CA ALA A 451 6.59 22.06 -24.05
C ALA A 451 7.74 21.68 -23.11
N LYS A 452 8.38 22.68 -22.50
CA LYS A 452 9.46 22.48 -21.52
C LYS A 452 8.93 22.62 -20.10
N LEU A 453 9.07 21.57 -19.30
CA LEU A 453 8.63 21.57 -17.90
C LEU A 453 9.69 22.24 -16.99
N PRO A 454 9.28 22.95 -15.92
CA PRO A 454 10.19 23.60 -14.96
C PRO A 454 10.73 22.65 -13.88
N PHE A 455 10.65 21.34 -14.13
CA PHE A 455 11.10 20.20 -13.31
C PHE A 455 11.23 18.96 -14.22
N ASP A 456 12.01 17.97 -13.78
CA ASP A 456 12.15 16.70 -14.52
C ASP A 456 10.87 15.85 -14.44
N PHE A 457 10.42 15.35 -15.59
CA PHE A 457 9.28 14.44 -15.67
C PHE A 457 9.64 13.06 -15.10
N ILE A 458 8.84 12.54 -14.17
CA ILE A 458 9.09 11.27 -13.49
C ILE A 458 8.01 10.25 -13.87
N ASP A 459 8.38 9.06 -14.34
CA ASP A 459 7.39 8.00 -14.58
C ASP A 459 6.94 7.34 -13.27
N SER A 460 5.76 7.74 -12.79
CA SER A 460 5.07 7.17 -11.62
C SER A 460 4.81 5.66 -11.68
N THR A 461 4.85 5.03 -12.86
CA THR A 461 4.52 3.60 -13.05
C THR A 461 5.42 2.67 -12.23
N TYR A 462 6.68 3.07 -12.04
CA TYR A 462 7.74 2.28 -11.41
C TYR A 462 8.45 3.06 -10.29
N SER A 463 7.70 3.83 -9.48
CA SER A 463 8.27 4.68 -8.41
C SER A 463 9.15 3.92 -7.40
N ARG A 464 8.92 2.61 -7.22
CA ARG A 464 9.73 1.71 -6.37
C ARG A 464 10.63 0.74 -7.16
N GLY A 465 10.83 0.99 -8.46
CA GLY A 465 11.52 0.11 -9.39
C GLY A 465 10.61 -0.95 -10.05
N LYS A 466 11.19 -1.78 -10.91
CA LYS A 466 10.42 -2.77 -11.72
C LYS A 466 10.05 -4.04 -10.96
N LYS A 467 10.96 -4.54 -10.11
CA LYS A 467 10.84 -5.79 -9.35
C LYS A 467 11.32 -5.59 -7.91
N PRO A 468 10.61 -6.10 -6.88
CA PRO A 468 11.05 -5.99 -5.50
C PRO A 468 12.27 -6.87 -5.26
N LYS A 469 13.21 -6.38 -4.44
CA LYS A 469 14.34 -7.17 -3.93
C LYS A 469 14.04 -7.56 -2.49
N LEU A 470 14.03 -8.87 -2.21
CA LEU A 470 13.80 -9.41 -0.87
C LEU A 470 15.10 -9.42 -0.09
N GLY A 471 15.07 -8.94 1.15
CA GLY A 471 16.19 -9.05 2.09
C GLY A 471 16.14 -10.35 2.92
N LEU A 472 17.20 -10.60 3.69
CA LEU A 472 17.24 -11.73 4.63
C LEU A 472 16.08 -11.69 5.64
N ALA A 473 15.66 -10.49 6.07
CA ALA A 473 14.51 -10.30 6.94
C ALA A 473 13.19 -10.75 6.30
N ASP A 474 12.97 -10.47 5.01
CA ASP A 474 11.78 -10.91 4.28
C ASP A 474 11.76 -12.44 4.12
N HIS A 475 12.92 -13.04 3.79
CA HIS A 475 13.03 -14.50 3.72
C HIS A 475 12.75 -15.18 5.07
N PHE A 476 13.23 -14.62 6.18
CA PHE A 476 12.93 -15.11 7.53
C PHE A 476 11.45 -14.95 7.88
N ALA A 477 10.85 -13.79 7.60
CA ALA A 477 9.42 -13.54 7.82
C ALA A 477 8.54 -14.52 7.01
N ARG A 478 8.87 -14.73 5.73
CA ARG A 478 8.21 -15.70 4.84
C ARG A 478 8.32 -17.14 5.35
N LEU A 479 9.49 -17.53 5.87
CA LEU A 479 9.68 -18.84 6.51
C LEU A 479 8.78 -19.01 7.74
N LEU A 480 8.74 -18.01 8.64
CA LEU A 480 7.88 -18.02 9.82
C LEU A 480 6.39 -18.11 9.45
N ILE A 481 5.95 -17.36 8.44
CA ILE A 481 4.57 -17.41 7.93
C ILE A 481 4.24 -18.81 7.40
N LEU A 482 5.15 -19.45 6.65
CA LEU A 482 4.94 -20.81 6.13
C LEU A 482 4.89 -21.87 7.25
N LEU A 483 5.72 -21.73 8.28
CA LEU A 483 5.66 -22.60 9.47
C LEU A 483 4.30 -22.47 10.17
N VAL A 484 3.83 -21.25 10.43
CA VAL A 484 2.49 -21.01 11.01
C VAL A 484 1.38 -21.52 10.08
N GLN A 485 1.50 -21.36 8.76
CA GLN A 485 0.52 -21.86 7.80
C GLN A 485 0.39 -23.40 7.88
N VAL A 486 1.50 -24.12 7.89
CA VAL A 486 1.50 -25.60 7.85
C VAL A 486 1.19 -26.21 9.22
N PHE A 487 1.79 -25.71 10.30
CA PHE A 487 1.69 -26.32 11.62
C PHE A 487 0.58 -25.76 12.52
N VAL A 488 0.01 -24.59 12.21
CA VAL A 488 -1.10 -24.01 12.97
C VAL A 488 -2.36 -23.96 12.10
N VAL A 489 -2.34 -23.19 11.01
CA VAL A 489 -3.54 -22.90 10.22
C VAL A 489 -4.11 -24.17 9.58
N GLN A 490 -3.30 -24.95 8.87
CA GLN A 490 -3.78 -26.19 8.24
C GLN A 490 -4.20 -27.28 9.24
N ILE A 491 -3.64 -27.29 10.45
CA ILE A 491 -4.07 -28.23 11.50
C ILE A 491 -5.45 -27.79 12.04
N LEU A 492 -5.62 -26.51 12.35
CA LEU A 492 -6.92 -25.96 12.78
C LEU A 492 -8.01 -26.12 11.71
N GLU A 493 -7.70 -25.87 10.44
CA GLU A 493 -8.65 -26.06 9.32
C GLU A 493 -9.02 -27.53 9.09
N ARG A 494 -8.12 -28.48 9.38
CA ARG A 494 -8.44 -29.93 9.38
C ARG A 494 -9.34 -30.31 10.55
N ILE A 495 -9.03 -29.82 11.76
CA ILE A 495 -9.85 -30.07 12.97
C ILE A 495 -11.26 -29.48 12.81
N ALA A 496 -11.36 -28.27 12.24
CA ALA A 496 -12.65 -27.60 12.00
C ALA A 496 -13.43 -28.14 10.79
N GLY A 497 -12.88 -29.08 10.01
CA GLY A 497 -13.51 -29.58 8.78
C GLY A 497 -13.56 -28.57 7.62
N THR A 498 -12.93 -27.40 7.76
CA THR A 498 -12.96 -26.29 6.77
C THR A 498 -11.78 -26.31 5.78
N SER A 499 -11.04 -27.43 5.70
CA SER A 499 -9.82 -27.58 4.91
C SER A 499 -10.05 -27.45 3.39
N ARG A 500 -9.92 -26.23 2.85
CA ARG A 500 -9.68 -26.02 1.41
C ARG A 500 -8.33 -26.64 1.05
N ARG A 501 -8.29 -27.56 0.07
CA ARG A 501 -7.03 -28.04 -0.52
C ARG A 501 -6.47 -26.94 -1.44
N PRO A 502 -5.37 -26.23 -1.09
CA PRO A 502 -4.78 -25.27 -2.02
C PRO A 502 -4.18 -26.01 -3.21
N ARG A 503 -4.26 -25.43 -4.41
CA ARG A 503 -3.62 -26.01 -5.61
C ARG A 503 -2.10 -25.96 -5.53
N THR A 504 -1.55 -24.99 -4.80
CA THR A 504 -0.12 -24.95 -4.42
C THR A 504 0.06 -25.50 -3.01
N ALA A 505 0.78 -26.62 -2.85
CA ALA A 505 1.04 -27.21 -1.54
C ALA A 505 1.95 -26.28 -0.71
N ALA A 506 1.42 -25.68 0.37
CA ALA A 506 2.20 -24.83 1.28
C ALA A 506 3.43 -25.56 1.87
N GLY A 507 3.33 -26.88 2.09
CA GLY A 507 4.46 -27.73 2.47
C GLY A 507 5.58 -27.76 1.42
N ALA A 508 5.27 -27.74 0.12
CA ALA A 508 6.29 -27.66 -0.94
C ALA A 508 6.98 -26.28 -0.96
N LYS A 509 6.22 -25.19 -0.73
CA LYS A 509 6.80 -23.84 -0.55
C LYS A 509 7.70 -23.79 0.69
N LEU A 510 7.28 -24.39 1.81
CA LEU A 510 8.07 -24.49 3.05
C LEU A 510 9.37 -25.26 2.82
N CYS A 511 9.34 -26.43 2.18
CA CYS A 511 10.54 -27.18 1.83
C CYS A 511 11.50 -26.34 0.96
N ALA A 512 10.99 -25.70 -0.10
CA ALA A 512 11.80 -24.84 -0.96
C ALA A 512 12.45 -23.67 -0.19
N TYR A 513 11.72 -23.02 0.73
CA TYR A 513 12.26 -21.94 1.57
C TYR A 513 13.31 -22.43 2.57
N LEU A 514 13.13 -23.62 3.15
CA LEU A 514 14.13 -24.23 4.04
C LEU A 514 15.43 -24.54 3.28
N PHE A 515 15.35 -25.09 2.05
CA PHE A 515 16.54 -25.30 1.22
C PHE A 515 17.27 -23.99 0.87
N VAL A 516 16.53 -22.93 0.47
CA VAL A 516 17.14 -21.64 0.12
C VAL A 516 17.77 -20.95 1.33
N THR A 517 17.09 -20.94 2.48
CA THR A 517 17.62 -20.32 3.71
C THR A 517 18.81 -21.09 4.28
N MET A 518 18.81 -22.43 4.25
CA MET A 518 20.01 -23.22 4.59
C MET A 518 21.16 -22.94 3.61
N GLY A 519 20.90 -22.84 2.31
CA GLY A 519 21.91 -22.49 1.30
C GLY A 519 22.55 -21.12 1.55
N MET A 520 21.74 -20.10 1.83
CA MET A 520 22.21 -18.74 2.17
C MET A 520 23.01 -18.68 3.48
N LEU A 521 22.69 -19.52 4.47
CA LEU A 521 23.42 -19.61 5.73
C LEU A 521 24.76 -20.37 5.60
N LEU A 522 24.85 -21.34 4.68
CA LEU A 522 26.01 -22.22 4.53
C LEU A 522 27.04 -21.74 3.47
N LEU A 523 26.65 -20.88 2.52
CA LEU A 523 27.53 -20.41 1.44
C LEU A 523 27.44 -18.88 1.21
N PRO A 524 28.16 -18.05 1.99
CA PRO A 524 28.10 -16.59 1.87
C PRO A 524 28.72 -16.00 0.59
N LYS A 525 29.33 -16.81 -0.28
CA LYS A 525 30.12 -16.36 -1.46
C LYS A 525 29.45 -16.55 -2.82
N TYR A 526 28.19 -16.99 -2.86
CA TYR A 526 27.46 -17.25 -4.12
C TYR A 526 26.05 -16.62 -4.14
N SER A 527 25.94 -15.31 -3.88
CA SER A 527 24.69 -14.57 -4.03
C SER A 527 24.32 -14.21 -5.47
N ASP A 528 25.32 -14.05 -6.35
CA ASP A 528 25.14 -13.33 -7.63
C ASP A 528 24.92 -14.24 -8.84
N SER A 529 24.62 -15.54 -8.63
CA SER A 529 24.44 -16.51 -9.72
C SER A 529 23.37 -17.58 -9.47
N ALA A 530 22.57 -17.45 -8.40
CA ALA A 530 21.50 -18.39 -8.09
C ALA A 530 20.28 -18.17 -9.01
N VAL A 531 20.20 -18.92 -10.11
CA VAL A 531 19.01 -18.96 -10.99
C VAL A 531 17.80 -19.51 -10.19
N PRO A 532 16.63 -18.85 -10.22
CA PRO A 532 15.45 -19.35 -9.53
C PRO A 532 14.92 -20.63 -10.19
N ILE A 533 14.78 -21.70 -9.40
CA ILE A 533 14.18 -22.96 -9.86
C ILE A 533 12.68 -22.76 -10.07
N ALA A 534 12.29 -22.54 -11.33
CA ALA A 534 10.88 -22.46 -11.72
C ALA A 534 10.22 -23.85 -11.67
N VAL A 535 9.38 -24.09 -10.66
CA VAL A 535 8.48 -25.26 -10.63
C VAL A 535 7.36 -25.05 -11.65
N ARG A 536 7.61 -25.43 -12.91
CA ARG A 536 6.57 -25.47 -13.94
C ARG A 536 5.57 -26.61 -13.63
N PRO A 537 4.25 -26.38 -13.69
CA PRO A 537 3.29 -27.48 -13.72
C PRO A 537 3.42 -28.26 -15.04
N ALA A 538 3.27 -29.58 -14.99
CA ALA A 538 3.30 -30.41 -16.19
C ALA A 538 2.12 -30.07 -17.13
N GLN A 539 2.41 -29.78 -18.40
CA GLN A 539 1.38 -29.72 -19.43
C GLN A 539 0.98 -31.13 -19.88
N PRO A 540 -0.28 -31.37 -20.29
CA PRO A 540 -0.67 -32.62 -20.92
C PRO A 540 -0.01 -32.72 -22.30
N SER A 541 0.73 -33.79 -22.57
CA SER A 541 1.36 -33.99 -23.88
C SER A 541 0.32 -34.39 -24.94
N SER A 542 -0.12 -33.42 -25.76
CA SER A 542 -0.86 -33.72 -26.99
C SER A 542 0.11 -34.26 -28.05
N LYS A 543 0.36 -35.57 -28.04
CA LYS A 543 0.99 -36.22 -29.20
C LYS A 543 -0.01 -36.22 -30.35
N ARG A 544 0.24 -35.38 -31.37
CA ARG A 544 -0.25 -35.66 -32.71
C ARG A 544 0.29 -37.03 -33.12
N ILE A 545 -0.59 -37.90 -33.59
CA ILE A 545 -0.23 -39.10 -34.33
C ILE A 545 -0.46 -38.72 -35.78
N ASP A 546 0.61 -38.69 -36.57
CA ASP A 546 0.50 -38.48 -38.00
C ASP A 546 -0.16 -39.72 -38.63
N VAL A 547 -1.12 -39.47 -39.51
CA VAL A 547 -1.90 -40.51 -40.20
C VAL A 547 -1.59 -40.42 -41.68
N GLU A 548 -1.00 -41.47 -42.25
CA GLU A 548 -1.30 -41.95 -43.61
C GLU A 548 -0.76 -43.39 -43.83
N PRO A 549 -1.17 -44.13 -44.89
CA PRO A 549 -2.00 -45.31 -44.62
C PRO A 549 -1.50 -46.61 -45.28
N THR A 550 -2.04 -47.77 -44.89
CA THR A 550 -2.52 -48.79 -45.87
C THR A 550 -3.27 -50.01 -45.27
N ARG A 551 -4.44 -50.29 -45.88
CA ARG A 551 -5.04 -51.60 -46.26
C ARG A 551 -4.93 -52.86 -45.38
N ARG A 552 -6.15 -53.43 -45.15
CA ARG A 552 -6.52 -54.88 -45.20
C ARG A 552 -5.91 -55.81 -44.12
N SER A 553 -6.58 -56.85 -43.65
CA SER A 553 -7.96 -57.34 -43.84
C SER A 553 -8.30 -58.42 -42.79
N SER A 554 -9.61 -58.60 -42.52
CA SER A 554 -10.29 -59.88 -42.20
C SER A 554 -9.70 -60.87 -41.17
N GLY A 555 -10.58 -61.34 -40.27
CA GLY A 555 -10.71 -62.80 -40.07
C GLY A 555 -10.39 -63.38 -38.68
N ALA A 556 -11.41 -63.36 -37.82
CA ALA A 556 -11.96 -64.52 -37.10
C ALA A 556 -11.09 -65.49 -36.24
N THR A 557 -11.83 -66.07 -35.29
CA THR A 557 -11.71 -67.42 -34.69
C THR A 557 -10.90 -67.62 -33.40
N VAL A 558 -11.61 -68.25 -32.45
CA VAL A 558 -11.18 -68.81 -31.16
C VAL A 558 -10.64 -70.24 -31.41
N PRO A 559 -9.76 -70.77 -30.56
CA PRO A 559 -10.21 -71.92 -29.75
C PRO A 559 -9.70 -71.91 -28.28
N ALA A 560 -10.31 -72.76 -27.46
CA ALA A 560 -9.98 -72.99 -26.06
C ALA A 560 -8.87 -74.05 -25.86
N GLY A 561 -8.36 -74.20 -24.64
CA GLY A 561 -7.45 -75.28 -24.25
C GLY A 561 -7.26 -75.37 -22.72
N SER A 562 -7.55 -76.53 -22.14
CA SER A 562 -7.65 -76.78 -20.69
C SER A 562 -6.75 -77.93 -20.21
N THR A 563 -6.23 -77.88 -18.98
CA THR A 563 -5.92 -79.03 -18.08
C THR A 563 -5.33 -78.56 -16.72
N VAL A 564 -5.29 -79.30 -15.59
CA VAL A 564 -6.27 -80.13 -14.84
C VAL A 564 -5.56 -80.81 -13.62
N TYR A 565 -6.26 -81.05 -12.49
CA TYR A 565 -5.82 -81.72 -11.21
C TYR A 565 -4.64 -81.07 -10.43
N GLY A 566 -4.40 -81.24 -9.12
CA GLY A 566 -5.00 -81.97 -7.98
C GLY A 566 -3.99 -81.96 -6.79
N ALA A 567 -4.21 -82.41 -5.54
CA ALA A 567 -5.41 -82.80 -4.76
C ALA A 567 -5.01 -82.98 -3.25
N ASP A 568 -5.99 -82.95 -2.32
CA ASP A 568 -5.96 -83.51 -0.93
C ASP A 568 -4.94 -83.00 0.13
N SER A 569 -5.12 -83.11 1.46
CA SER A 569 -6.13 -83.79 2.31
C SER A 569 -6.28 -83.12 3.72
N GLY A 570 -7.44 -83.38 4.36
CA GLY A 570 -7.69 -83.66 5.81
C GLY A 570 -7.08 -82.80 6.95
N SER A 571 -7.68 -82.68 8.14
CA SER A 571 -8.96 -83.09 8.71
C SER A 571 -8.92 -82.81 10.22
N LEU A 572 -10.00 -82.25 10.79
CA LEU A 572 -10.46 -82.43 12.18
C LEU A 572 -9.46 -82.32 13.36
N GLN A 573 -9.66 -81.32 14.23
CA GLN A 573 -10.08 -81.62 15.61
C GLN A 573 -10.80 -80.44 16.29
N GLN A 574 -11.63 -80.77 17.26
CA GLN A 574 -12.63 -79.91 17.91
C GLN A 574 -12.59 -80.22 19.40
N GLU A 575 -12.32 -79.23 20.26
CA GLU A 575 -12.92 -79.18 21.60
C GLU A 575 -12.75 -77.83 22.32
N LYS A 576 -13.72 -77.56 23.19
CA LYS A 576 -13.83 -76.50 24.21
C LYS A 576 -13.69 -77.19 25.58
N PRO A 577 -13.77 -76.48 26.72
CA PRO A 577 -13.26 -75.13 27.05
C PRO A 577 -12.38 -75.20 28.33
N ASP A 578 -11.72 -74.11 28.73
CA ASP A 578 -11.75 -73.77 30.18
C ASP A 578 -11.48 -72.28 30.48
N SER A 579 -11.90 -71.93 31.68
CA SER A 579 -11.87 -70.65 32.37
C SER A 579 -10.45 -70.22 32.80
N GLY A 580 -10.23 -68.90 32.90
CA GLY A 580 -8.97 -68.37 33.42
C GLY A 580 -8.77 -66.89 33.14
N VAL A 581 -9.25 -66.01 34.03
CA VAL A 581 -8.94 -64.58 33.98
C VAL A 581 -7.44 -64.37 34.21
N ARG A 582 -6.71 -63.93 33.19
CA ARG A 582 -5.37 -63.32 33.33
C ARG A 582 -5.31 -62.06 32.47
N LEU A 583 -4.89 -60.95 33.08
CA LEU A 583 -4.68 -59.68 32.37
C LEU A 583 -3.55 -59.84 31.35
N PRO A 584 -3.73 -59.42 30.09
CA PRO A 584 -2.62 -59.13 29.21
C PRO A 584 -2.15 -57.70 29.48
N ILE A 585 -0.98 -57.58 30.12
CA ILE A 585 -0.15 -56.37 30.02
C ILE A 585 0.12 -56.14 28.52
N PHE A 586 -0.08 -54.91 28.04
CA PHE A 586 0.13 -54.54 26.63
C PHE A 586 1.58 -54.80 26.19
N LEU A 587 1.81 -55.94 25.52
CA LEU A 587 3.00 -56.16 24.70
C LEU A 587 2.85 -55.34 23.42
N LEU A 588 3.23 -54.06 23.51
CA LEU A 588 3.39 -53.18 22.35
C LEU A 588 4.35 -53.84 21.36
N SER A 589 3.92 -53.98 20.10
CA SER A 589 4.79 -54.53 19.05
C SER A 589 6.01 -53.62 18.85
N ALA A 590 7.12 -54.19 18.38
CA ALA A 590 8.35 -53.44 18.13
C ALA A 590 8.16 -52.27 17.15
N GLU A 591 7.11 -52.29 16.32
CA GLU A 591 6.73 -51.17 15.45
C GLU A 591 5.97 -50.06 16.18
N GLN A 592 5.03 -50.39 17.07
CA GLN A 592 4.33 -49.38 17.87
C GLN A 592 5.29 -48.68 18.83
N SER A 593 6.23 -49.41 19.43
CA SER A 593 7.30 -48.83 20.25
C SER A 593 8.20 -47.87 19.44
N LYS A 594 8.56 -48.21 18.20
CA LYS A 594 9.26 -47.28 17.29
C LYS A 594 8.42 -46.03 17.02
N LEU A 595 7.14 -46.18 16.70
CA LEU A 595 6.25 -45.05 16.41
C LEU A 595 6.09 -44.10 17.61
N ILE A 596 5.96 -44.64 18.83
CA ILE A 596 5.90 -43.86 20.07
C ILE A 596 7.23 -43.13 20.33
N VAL A 597 8.37 -43.79 20.11
CA VAL A 597 9.70 -43.17 20.25
C VAL A 597 9.92 -42.06 19.21
N PHE A 598 9.50 -42.26 17.95
CA PHE A 598 9.53 -41.21 16.92
C PHE A 598 8.61 -40.04 17.27
N LEU A 599 7.36 -40.28 17.66
CA LEU A 599 6.45 -39.21 18.10
C LEU A 599 7.03 -38.45 19.29
N SER A 600 7.57 -39.16 20.28
CA SER A 600 8.18 -38.56 21.48
C SER A 600 9.42 -37.73 21.14
N SER A 601 10.25 -38.16 20.19
CA SER A 601 11.41 -37.38 19.75
C SER A 601 10.99 -36.13 18.97
N TYR A 602 9.96 -36.19 18.11
CA TYR A 602 9.39 -35.01 17.45
C TYR A 602 8.76 -34.01 18.44
N TYR A 603 8.05 -34.49 19.48
CA TYR A 603 7.55 -33.62 20.55
C TYR A 603 8.68 -32.97 21.34
N THR A 604 9.72 -33.74 21.70
CA THR A 604 10.88 -33.24 22.44
C THR A 604 11.65 -32.19 21.63
N ILE A 605 11.90 -32.45 20.33
CA ILE A 605 12.54 -31.50 19.41
C ILE A 605 11.68 -30.25 19.24
N SER A 606 10.36 -30.39 19.11
CA SER A 606 9.44 -29.23 19.02
C SER A 606 9.43 -28.40 20.30
N LEU A 607 9.50 -29.03 21.47
CA LEU A 607 9.58 -28.34 22.76
C LEU A 607 10.90 -27.58 22.92
N ILE A 608 12.02 -28.20 22.53
CA ILE A 608 13.35 -27.57 22.53
C ILE A 608 13.36 -26.37 21.57
N LEU A 609 12.95 -26.56 20.32
CA LEU A 609 12.90 -25.49 19.31
C LEU A 609 11.93 -24.36 19.72
N GLY A 610 10.76 -24.70 20.27
CA GLY A 610 9.80 -23.74 20.79
C GLY A 610 10.33 -22.93 21.98
N THR A 611 11.06 -23.58 22.89
CA THR A 611 11.70 -22.92 24.05
C THR A 611 12.85 -22.02 23.60
N VAL A 612 13.68 -22.46 22.65
CA VAL A 612 14.74 -21.63 22.06
C VAL A 612 14.16 -20.43 21.30
N ALA A 613 13.08 -20.63 20.53
CA ALA A 613 12.38 -19.56 19.83
C ALA A 613 11.71 -18.56 20.78
N LEU A 614 11.11 -19.04 21.89
CA LEU A 614 10.58 -18.19 22.96
C LEU A 614 11.68 -17.40 23.66
N SER A 615 12.79 -18.02 24.04
CA SER A 615 13.92 -17.32 24.66
C SER A 615 14.55 -16.28 23.72
N TYR A 616 14.74 -16.61 22.44
CA TYR A 616 15.27 -15.68 21.45
C TYR A 616 14.27 -14.57 21.09
N GLY A 617 12.97 -14.86 21.06
CA GLY A 617 11.88 -13.92 20.81
C GLY A 617 11.52 -13.05 22.03
N SER A 618 11.81 -13.49 23.25
CA SER A 618 11.55 -12.73 24.47
C SER A 618 12.40 -11.48 24.56
N VAL A 619 13.65 -11.49 24.05
CA VAL A 619 14.55 -10.34 24.04
C VAL A 619 14.03 -9.17 23.17
N PRO A 620 13.66 -9.36 21.89
CA PRO A 620 13.03 -8.31 21.10
C PRO A 620 11.63 -7.93 21.61
N LEU A 621 10.86 -8.87 22.17
CA LEU A 621 9.56 -8.56 22.80
C LEU A 621 9.72 -7.67 24.04
N TYR A 622 10.68 -7.98 24.91
CA TYR A 622 11.03 -7.18 26.09
C TYR A 622 11.55 -5.79 25.67
N LYS A 623 12.41 -5.72 24.64
CA LYS A 623 12.83 -4.43 24.06
C LYS A 623 11.66 -3.63 23.52
N MET A 624 10.73 -4.25 22.80
CA MET A 624 9.52 -3.59 22.28
C MET A 624 8.65 -3.05 23.44
N ILE A 625 8.42 -3.85 24.48
CA ILE A 625 7.66 -3.44 25.67
C ILE A 625 8.35 -2.27 26.38
N CYS A 626 9.66 -2.36 26.66
CA CYS A 626 10.39 -1.28 27.33
C CYS A 626 10.42 0.01 26.49
N GLN A 627 10.62 -0.09 25.17
CA GLN A 627 10.62 1.05 24.25
C GLN A 627 9.25 1.70 24.04
N THR A 628 8.15 1.00 24.34
CA THR A 628 6.77 1.51 24.23
C THR A 628 6.18 1.96 25.56
N THR A 629 6.65 1.43 26.69
CA THR A 629 6.11 1.73 28.03
C THR A 629 7.00 2.62 28.90
N GLY A 630 8.27 2.83 28.51
CA GLY A 630 9.22 3.64 29.28
C GLY A 630 9.72 2.97 30.58
N TRP A 631 9.50 1.66 30.73
CA TRP A 631 9.78 0.93 31.97
C TRP A 631 11.28 0.97 32.31
N GLY A 632 11.61 1.30 33.56
CA GLY A 632 13.00 1.41 34.05
C GLY A 632 13.71 2.73 33.74
N GLY A 633 13.01 3.80 33.36
CA GLY A 633 13.61 5.13 33.11
C GLY A 633 14.35 5.23 31.77
N GLN A 634 14.18 4.22 30.91
CA GLN A 634 14.46 4.32 29.48
C GLN A 634 13.32 5.10 28.83
N PRO A 635 13.58 6.21 28.11
CA PRO A 635 12.52 6.97 27.47
C PRO A 635 11.93 6.21 26.28
N VAL A 636 10.63 6.44 26.05
CA VAL A 636 9.91 5.97 24.86
C VAL A 636 10.54 6.58 23.61
N ARG A 637 10.54 5.85 22.49
CA ARG A 637 10.95 6.40 21.19
C ARG A 637 9.96 7.48 20.71
N ALA A 638 10.16 8.72 21.14
CA ALA A 638 10.08 9.84 20.20
C ALA A 638 11.27 9.64 19.22
N HIS A 639 11.08 9.39 17.93
CA HIS A 639 9.92 9.65 17.08
C HIS A 639 9.41 8.35 16.41
N GLY A 640 8.09 8.27 16.14
CA GLY A 640 7.46 7.14 15.44
C GLY A 640 6.17 6.60 16.06
N GLY A 641 5.72 7.14 17.19
CA GLY A 641 4.38 6.89 17.75
C GLY A 641 3.37 7.93 17.24
N SER A 642 2.21 7.46 16.79
CA SER A 642 1.10 8.29 16.31
C SER A 642 0.42 9.05 17.45
N TYR A 643 0.87 10.28 17.71
CA TYR A 643 0.10 11.30 18.41
C TYR A 643 0.11 12.62 17.62
N ASP A 644 -1.10 12.92 17.15
CA ASP A 644 -1.54 14.09 16.41
C ASP A 644 -1.29 15.41 17.18
N GLY A 645 -0.92 16.47 16.45
CA GLY A 645 -0.62 17.78 17.01
C GLY A 645 0.73 18.36 16.55
N ASP A 646 0.68 19.56 15.96
CA ASP A 646 1.86 20.36 15.61
C ASP A 646 2.77 20.51 16.83
N ILE A 647 4.04 20.08 16.70
CA ILE A 647 5.05 20.12 17.77
C ILE A 647 5.16 21.55 18.31
N SER A 648 4.99 22.56 17.46
CA SER A 648 4.97 23.99 17.81
C SER A 648 4.03 24.33 18.98
N ASN A 649 2.88 23.65 19.10
CA ASN A 649 1.93 23.87 20.21
C ASN A 649 2.43 23.32 21.55
N ARG A 650 3.28 22.28 21.55
CA ARG A 650 3.91 21.73 22.77
C ARG A 650 5.14 22.52 23.20
N LEU A 651 5.67 23.39 22.33
CA LEU A 651 6.82 24.27 22.59
C LEU A 651 6.41 25.68 23.07
N VAL A 652 5.17 25.84 23.55
CA VAL A 652 4.67 27.08 24.16
C VAL A 652 4.84 26.98 25.69
N PRO A 653 5.63 27.86 26.34
CA PRO A 653 5.82 27.83 27.78
C PRO A 653 4.52 28.06 28.57
N ILE A 654 4.17 27.14 29.48
CA ILE A 654 3.03 27.30 30.39
C ILE A 654 3.44 28.19 31.55
N THR A 655 3.16 29.49 31.44
CA THR A 655 3.54 30.52 32.42
C THR A 655 2.81 30.42 33.76
N SER A 656 1.71 29.67 33.84
CA SER A 656 0.97 29.38 35.08
C SER A 656 1.52 28.18 35.86
N ALA A 657 2.51 27.47 35.34
CA ALA A 657 3.12 26.30 35.99
C ALA A 657 4.41 26.66 36.74
N ASN A 658 4.79 25.83 37.71
CA ASN A 658 6.08 25.96 38.40
C ASN A 658 7.23 25.55 37.47
N ARG A 659 8.37 26.25 37.55
CA ARG A 659 9.60 25.84 36.86
C ARG A 659 10.17 24.56 37.50
N ILE A 660 10.37 23.53 36.68
CA ILE A 660 11.01 22.26 37.06
C ILE A 660 12.53 22.43 36.90
N LYS A 661 13.27 21.94 37.90
CA LYS A 661 14.74 21.97 37.91
C LYS A 661 15.29 20.74 37.18
N VAL A 662 15.90 20.94 36.03
CA VAL A 662 16.61 19.89 35.29
C VAL A 662 18.09 19.90 35.68
N THR A 663 18.58 18.82 36.28
CA THR A 663 19.99 18.65 36.68
C THR A 663 20.72 17.73 35.70
N PHE A 664 22.00 18.01 35.44
CA PHE A 664 22.79 17.31 34.42
C PHE A 664 23.92 16.51 35.07
N ASN A 665 23.96 15.21 34.77
CA ASN A 665 24.99 14.28 35.25
C ASN A 665 25.75 13.68 34.05
N ALA A 666 27.05 13.49 34.24
CA ALA A 666 27.96 12.94 33.23
C ALA A 666 28.87 11.87 33.84
N SER A 667 29.08 10.79 33.10
CA SER A 667 30.03 9.72 33.43
C SER A 667 30.65 9.13 32.16
N VAL A 668 31.76 8.42 32.33
CA VAL A 668 32.45 7.66 31.28
C VAL A 668 32.72 6.25 31.78
N SER A 669 32.77 5.27 30.88
CA SER A 669 33.30 3.94 31.20
C SER A 669 34.81 4.00 31.44
N ASP A 670 35.34 3.20 32.36
CA ASP A 670 36.78 3.17 32.69
C ASP A 670 37.70 2.87 31.49
N GLU A 671 37.19 2.17 30.46
CA GLU A 671 37.92 1.89 29.21
C GLU A 671 38.03 3.07 28.24
N LEU A 672 37.35 4.19 28.53
CA LEU A 672 37.30 5.39 27.71
C LEU A 672 38.04 6.53 28.44
N PRO A 673 39.28 6.88 28.03
CA PRO A 673 40.08 7.93 28.66
C PRO A 673 39.60 9.32 28.24
N TRP A 674 38.31 9.61 28.44
CA TRP A 674 37.69 10.90 28.16
C TRP A 674 37.33 11.59 29.47
N LYS A 675 37.51 12.91 29.52
CA LYS A 675 36.89 13.75 30.54
C LYS A 675 35.58 14.29 29.98
N PHE A 676 34.46 13.81 30.48
CA PHE A 676 33.13 14.26 30.08
C PHE A 676 32.40 14.90 31.26
N VAL A 677 32.02 16.17 31.15
CA VAL A 677 31.39 16.95 32.23
C VAL A 677 30.32 17.90 31.70
N PRO A 678 29.21 18.13 32.41
CA PRO A 678 28.25 19.16 32.03
C PRO A 678 28.88 20.55 32.24
N GLN A 679 28.58 21.51 31.37
CA GLN A 679 28.96 22.92 31.56
C GLN A 679 28.00 23.63 32.52
N GLN A 680 26.69 23.35 32.43
CA GLN A 680 25.69 23.78 33.41
C GLN A 680 25.30 22.63 34.33
N ARG A 681 25.29 22.82 35.65
CA ARG A 681 24.86 21.80 36.62
C ARG A 681 23.34 21.63 36.68
N GLU A 682 22.60 22.74 36.56
CA GLU A 682 21.15 22.76 36.51
C GLU A 682 20.63 23.87 35.59
N VAL A 683 19.43 23.67 35.05
CA VAL A 683 18.62 24.68 34.33
C VAL A 683 17.17 24.53 34.83
N ARG A 684 16.45 25.64 35.02
CA ARG A 684 15.04 25.62 35.47
C ARG A 684 14.12 26.02 34.33
N VAL A 685 13.23 25.12 33.91
CA VAL A 685 12.33 25.29 32.74
C VAL A 685 10.88 25.16 33.15
N LEU A 686 10.00 25.92 32.50
CA LEU A 686 8.57 25.67 32.49
C LEU A 686 8.26 24.46 31.59
N PRO A 687 7.17 23.71 31.84
CA PRO A 687 6.60 22.81 30.84
C PRO A 687 6.31 23.58 29.53
N GLY A 688 6.74 23.02 28.41
CA GLY A 688 6.72 23.63 27.08
C GLY A 688 7.84 24.65 26.79
N GLU A 689 8.67 25.04 27.77
CA GLU A 689 9.85 25.88 27.52
C GLU A 689 11.01 25.03 26.97
N THR A 690 11.58 25.46 25.84
CA THR A 690 12.77 24.82 25.28
C THR A 690 14.04 25.31 25.98
N ALA A 691 14.99 24.41 26.18
CA ALA A 691 16.27 24.71 26.80
C ALA A 691 17.43 23.98 26.11
N LEU A 692 18.59 24.64 26.15
CA LEU A 692 19.84 24.15 25.58
C LEU A 692 20.87 24.01 26.71
N ALA A 693 21.36 22.78 26.92
CA ALA A 693 22.46 22.49 27.82
C ALA A 693 23.69 22.04 27.01
N PHE A 694 24.89 22.26 27.55
CA PHE A 694 26.14 21.85 26.92
C PHE A 694 26.91 20.91 27.84
N TYR A 695 27.50 19.87 27.25
CA TYR A 695 28.51 19.05 27.90
C TYR A 695 29.85 19.26 27.20
N LYS A 696 30.95 19.19 27.96
CA LYS A 696 32.31 19.24 27.42
C LYS A 696 32.90 17.84 27.46
N ALA A 697 33.31 17.34 26.30
CA ALA A 697 34.04 16.09 26.16
C ALA A 697 35.49 16.39 25.73
N THR A 698 36.46 15.88 26.47
CA THR A 698 37.89 15.96 26.12
C THR A 698 38.48 14.56 26.03
N ASN A 699 39.05 14.18 24.90
CA ASN A 699 39.87 12.98 24.81
C ASN A 699 41.21 13.20 25.51
N LYS A 700 41.53 12.39 26.52
CA LYS A 700 42.80 12.41 27.26
C LYS A 700 43.75 11.29 26.82
N GLY A 701 43.35 10.46 25.87
CA GLY A 701 44.20 9.45 25.24
C GLY A 701 45.18 10.04 24.21
N ASP A 702 46.17 9.23 23.86
CA ASP A 702 47.20 9.45 22.84
C ASP A 702 46.73 9.14 21.41
N LYS A 703 45.48 8.67 21.26
CA LYS A 703 44.90 8.18 20.00
C LYS A 703 43.47 8.68 19.83
N ASP A 704 43.04 8.72 18.58
CA ASP A 704 41.65 8.98 18.23
C ASP A 704 40.76 7.86 18.75
N ILE A 705 39.64 8.22 19.38
CA ILE A 705 38.70 7.25 19.94
C ILE A 705 37.29 7.62 19.49
N ILE A 706 36.49 6.59 19.19
CA ILE A 706 35.05 6.74 18.95
C ILE A 706 34.32 6.36 20.23
N GLY A 707 33.51 7.30 20.74
CA GLY A 707 32.62 7.12 21.88
C GLY A 707 31.15 7.11 21.43
N VAL A 708 30.31 6.35 22.14
CA VAL A 708 28.85 6.39 21.99
C VAL A 708 28.24 6.66 23.35
N ALA A 709 27.32 7.63 23.41
CA ALA A 709 26.61 7.99 24.64
C ALA A 709 25.27 7.26 24.77
N THR A 710 24.99 6.72 25.95
CA THR A 710 23.63 6.39 26.40
C THR A 710 23.19 7.38 27.47
N TYR A 711 21.91 7.38 27.81
CA TYR A 711 21.36 8.26 28.83
C TYR A 711 20.18 7.63 29.57
N SER A 712 19.83 8.22 30.70
CA SER A 712 18.60 7.92 31.45
C SER A 712 18.01 9.19 32.07
N VAL A 713 16.71 9.14 32.38
CA VAL A 713 15.99 10.22 33.08
C VAL A 713 15.54 9.70 34.44
N THR A 714 15.66 10.52 35.48
CA THR A 714 15.31 10.16 36.87
C THR A 714 14.57 11.30 37.56
N PRO A 715 13.46 11.08 38.27
CA PRO A 715 12.73 9.82 38.47
C PRO A 715 12.20 9.20 37.17
N ALA A 716 12.02 7.87 37.15
CA ALA A 716 11.65 7.13 35.94
C ALA A 716 10.31 7.57 35.33
N GLN A 717 9.35 8.00 36.16
CA GLN A 717 8.05 8.53 35.69
C GLN A 717 8.17 9.83 34.85
N CYS A 718 9.32 10.50 34.88
CA CYS A 718 9.58 11.69 34.07
C CYS A 718 10.03 11.37 32.64
N ALA A 719 10.49 10.13 32.39
CA ALA A 719 11.07 9.73 31.11
C ALA A 719 10.11 9.85 29.90
N PRO A 720 8.77 9.62 30.03
CA PRO A 720 7.82 9.87 28.94
C PRO A 720 7.68 11.36 28.58
N TYR A 721 7.90 12.26 29.53
CA TYR A 721 7.69 13.71 29.39
C TYR A 721 8.98 14.49 29.10
N PHE A 722 10.13 13.82 29.02
CA PHE A 722 11.42 14.46 28.72
C PHE A 722 11.76 14.31 27.24
N SER A 723 11.46 15.34 26.44
CA SER A 723 11.63 15.29 24.99
C SER A 723 12.91 16.01 24.55
N LYS A 724 13.78 15.28 23.84
CA LYS A 724 14.98 15.86 23.22
C LYS A 724 14.71 16.18 21.76
N ILE A 725 15.00 17.42 21.37
CA ILE A 725 14.89 17.90 19.99
C ILE A 725 16.22 17.64 19.24
N GLN A 726 17.36 17.72 19.94
CA GLN A 726 18.68 17.41 19.37
C GLN A 726 19.61 16.82 20.43
N CYS A 727 20.31 15.72 20.12
CA CYS A 727 21.27 15.06 21.03
C CYS A 727 22.32 14.23 20.27
N PHE A 728 23.58 14.24 20.74
CA PHE A 728 24.66 13.30 20.41
C PHE A 728 24.43 11.83 20.90
N CYS A 729 23.18 11.48 21.24
CA CYS A 729 22.79 10.21 21.85
C CYS A 729 22.79 9.11 20.78
N PHE A 730 23.42 7.96 21.04
CA PHE A 730 23.49 6.85 20.09
C PHE A 730 24.15 7.15 18.73
N GLU A 731 24.76 8.32 18.58
CA GLU A 731 25.61 8.68 17.44
C GLU A 731 27.08 8.39 17.76
N GLU A 732 27.87 8.06 16.73
CA GLU A 732 29.30 7.81 16.86
C GLU A 732 30.07 9.14 16.95
N GLN A 733 30.54 9.49 18.15
CA GLN A 733 31.34 10.68 18.38
C GLN A 733 32.82 10.31 18.29
N ARG A 734 33.50 10.72 17.21
CA ARG A 734 34.96 10.62 17.12
C ARG A 734 35.58 11.86 17.76
N LEU A 735 36.47 11.66 18.74
CA LEU A 735 37.38 12.70 19.23
C LEU A 735 38.81 12.27 18.95
N ASN A 736 39.57 13.13 18.30
CA ASN A 736 40.98 12.94 18.03
C ASN A 736 41.81 13.03 19.32
N ALA A 737 43.06 12.58 19.30
CA ALA A 737 43.94 12.64 20.47
C ALA A 737 44.05 14.09 21.03
N GLY A 738 43.77 14.27 22.33
CA GLY A 738 43.80 15.58 22.99
C GLY A 738 42.63 16.54 22.68
N GLU A 739 41.74 16.20 21.73
CA GLU A 739 40.66 17.08 21.26
C GLU A 739 39.62 17.36 22.35
N THR A 740 39.05 18.56 22.34
CA THR A 740 37.94 18.98 23.22
C THR A 740 36.80 19.57 22.41
N VAL A 741 35.59 19.04 22.60
CA VAL A 741 34.36 19.45 21.90
C VAL A 741 33.27 19.78 22.91
N ASP A 742 32.52 20.84 22.62
CA ASP A 742 31.27 21.19 23.30
C ASP A 742 30.09 20.52 22.58
N MET A 743 29.34 19.72 23.32
CA MET A 743 28.26 18.84 22.84
C MET A 743 26.89 19.36 23.33
N PRO A 744 26.06 19.94 22.45
CA PRO A 744 24.75 20.46 22.81
C PRO A 744 23.71 19.37 23.04
N VAL A 745 22.80 19.63 23.98
CA VAL A 745 21.55 18.89 24.19
C VAL A 745 20.39 19.89 24.19
N PHE A 746 19.55 19.84 23.17
CA PHE A 746 18.36 20.69 23.05
C PHE A 746 17.12 19.87 23.44
N PHE A 747 16.34 20.35 24.40
CA PHE A 747 15.23 19.59 25.00
C PHE A 747 14.10 20.50 25.50
N TYR A 748 12.95 19.89 25.82
CA TYR A 748 11.85 20.50 26.57
C TYR A 748 11.20 19.46 27.49
N LEU A 749 10.39 19.94 28.44
CA LEU A 749 9.50 19.09 29.23
C LEU A 749 8.08 19.21 28.68
N ASP A 750 7.45 18.08 28.38
CA ASP A 750 6.14 18.05 27.74
C ASP A 750 5.04 18.60 28.68
N PRO A 751 4.22 19.59 28.23
CA PRO A 751 3.05 20.08 28.96
C PRO A 751 2.13 19.01 29.58
N ASP A 752 1.98 17.85 28.95
CA ASP A 752 1.11 16.77 29.42
C ASP A 752 1.50 16.25 30.82
N LEU A 753 2.74 16.48 31.28
CA LEU A 753 3.18 16.14 32.63
C LEU A 753 2.34 16.80 33.73
N LEU A 754 1.71 17.94 33.45
CA LEU A 754 0.86 18.65 34.41
C LEU A 754 -0.48 17.94 34.67
N ASN A 755 -0.90 17.09 33.74
CA ASN A 755 -2.16 16.34 33.81
C ASN A 755 -1.98 14.94 34.44
N ASP A 756 -0.74 14.46 34.62
CA ASP A 756 -0.45 13.15 35.20
C ASP A 756 -0.37 13.20 36.72
N LEU A 757 -1.25 12.44 37.38
CA LEU A 757 -1.26 12.29 38.84
C LEU A 757 0.08 11.76 39.39
N ASN A 758 0.85 11.00 38.61
CA ASN A 758 2.16 10.46 39.00
C ASN A 758 3.29 11.50 38.97
N MET A 759 3.07 12.65 38.32
CA MET A 759 4.02 13.77 38.27
C MET A 759 3.83 14.79 39.39
N LYS A 760 2.78 14.64 40.21
CA LYS A 760 2.47 15.54 41.33
C LYS A 760 3.59 15.54 42.38
N GLY A 761 4.22 16.69 42.58
CA GLY A 761 5.34 16.87 43.52
C GLY A 761 6.73 16.62 42.93
N VAL A 762 6.85 16.33 41.62
CA VAL A 762 8.14 16.25 40.94
C VAL A 762 8.66 17.65 40.62
N GLU A 763 9.58 18.15 41.43
CA GLU A 763 10.23 19.45 41.22
C GLU A 763 11.61 19.37 40.54
N THR A 764 12.21 18.17 40.50
CA THR A 764 13.56 17.93 39.98
C THR A 764 13.59 16.74 39.02
N VAL A 765 14.22 16.92 37.87
CA VAL A 765 14.47 15.87 36.87
C VAL A 765 15.97 15.81 36.57
N THR A 766 16.58 14.65 36.77
CA THR A 766 18.00 14.41 36.49
C THR A 766 18.15 13.74 35.14
N LEU A 767 18.94 14.36 34.25
CA LEU A 767 19.37 13.79 32.99
C LEU A 767 20.80 13.25 33.14
N ASN A 768 20.94 11.92 33.17
CA ASN A 768 22.24 11.26 33.28
C ASN A 768 22.73 10.83 31.90
N TYR A 769 24.00 11.09 31.58
CA TYR A 769 24.69 10.56 30.41
C TYR A 769 25.88 9.71 30.80
N THR A 770 26.07 8.59 30.10
CA THR A 770 27.25 7.73 30.21
C THR A 770 27.85 7.50 28.83
N PHE A 771 29.12 7.84 28.64
CA PHE A 771 29.86 7.55 27.42
C PHE A 771 30.61 6.21 27.51
N PHE A 772 30.52 5.41 26.44
CA PHE A 772 31.21 4.13 26.28
C PHE A 772 32.12 4.16 25.06
N LYS A 773 33.25 3.45 25.13
CA LYS A 773 34.13 3.24 23.97
C LYS A 773 33.45 2.33 22.94
N ALA A 774 33.33 2.80 21.71
CA ALA A 774 32.86 1.95 20.61
C ALA A 774 33.92 0.87 20.30
N ARG A 775 33.47 -0.39 20.20
CA ARG A 775 34.31 -1.52 19.77
C ARG A 775 33.82 -1.97 18.39
N TYR A 776 34.74 -2.15 17.45
CA TYR A 776 34.46 -2.74 16.15
C TYR A 776 35.17 -4.10 16.05
N ASP A 777 34.57 -5.05 15.32
CA ASP A 777 35.28 -6.25 14.92
C ASP A 777 36.21 -5.99 13.72
N ASN A 778 37.03 -6.99 13.37
CA ASN A 778 37.97 -6.91 12.23
C ASN A 778 37.29 -6.72 10.86
N ASN A 779 35.95 -6.76 10.81
CA ASN A 779 35.13 -6.55 9.62
C ASN A 779 34.38 -5.21 9.67
N GLY A 780 34.72 -4.32 10.62
CA GLY A 780 34.16 -2.98 10.74
C GLY A 780 32.74 -2.93 11.33
N ARG A 781 32.23 -4.02 11.94
CA ARG A 781 30.89 -4.03 12.54
C ARG A 781 30.94 -3.63 14.00
N PHE A 782 30.01 -2.75 14.40
CA PHE A 782 29.84 -2.33 15.78
C PHE A 782 29.52 -3.53 16.69
N LYS A 783 30.34 -3.72 17.71
CA LYS A 783 30.18 -4.72 18.76
C LYS A 783 29.75 -4.00 20.03
N ALA A 784 28.48 -4.13 20.40
CA ALA A 784 27.96 -3.55 21.64
C ALA A 784 28.81 -3.98 22.85
N PRO A 785 29.05 -3.09 23.83
CA PRO A 785 29.77 -3.47 25.05
C PRO A 785 29.05 -4.62 25.76
N ALA A 786 29.83 -5.53 26.33
CA ALA A 786 29.27 -6.58 27.17
C ALA A 786 28.65 -5.94 28.42
N VAL A 787 27.44 -6.36 28.76
CA VAL A 787 26.82 -6.01 30.05
C VAL A 787 27.56 -6.81 31.11
N ALA A 788 28.09 -6.12 32.12
CA ALA A 788 28.66 -6.72 33.33
C ALA A 788 27.53 -7.02 34.34
#